data_AF-A0A1H1M4E6-F1
#
_entry.id   AF-A0A1H1M4E6-F1
#
_cell.length_a   1.000
_cell.length_b   1.000
_cell.length_c   1.000
_cell.angle_alpha   90.00
_cell.angle_beta   90.00
_cell.angle_gamma   90.00
#
_symmetry.space_group_name_H-M   'P 1'
#
loop_
_entity.id
_entity.type
_entity.pdbx_description
1 polymer ?
#
loop_
_entity_poly.entity_id
_entity_poly.type
_entity_poly.pdbx_seq_one_letter_code
_entity_poly.pdbx_strand_id
1 'polypeptide(L)'
;MRFLRRSLAAALAVVLAAGFLVATPATEAEAATAADFNPGNIISDQNFFDGDAMSASEVQSFLNAQVRQCETGYTCLKDYRQNAPSMPSNAYCAAMPARDNDTAASIITRVAQACDVSPRVLLVLLQKEQSLVSLTRPTQIRYDRATGFACPDTAPCDSSFGSFFYQVYYAARQFQRYAKHPESYNHRAGQQNRVLFHPNAACGSSTVYIANQATAGLYNYTPYQPNAAALTNLYGTGDSCSAYGNRNFWRMWTDWFGNPAGEVNRLIVREQGSSTTYLVNGTWIHPFPNGTILNEYQRSLGATQVVSNGALASYTKGQAVTRWLRDGSGGNYFVDDGKAFRFADCKQVGQWGRTCSYGIGASAEIHAALRDGGQLRNIVGWKGEWWYMADGRRHPIGDTANIGARGMSYANSWMSPGALDEFGMGIPFLAEGYGAQNYSGTQAVMRTGSGLVWIDPAQMELDAFADFGKVTWLSMNAARASSIDLPNRIAVGTQGYVVTNRGLLEVRMAEFGGTSFFSPLTQANVRGIPSAGRAFGQHYQAELGSSTVWLMRDGMREPVTATDRSAAAATVPSTIHRGVEGYLDWIPERSSYSPGTLLRDTESGELLLTSRSTTVRVSDARVLNQLGLDSTPTAITPSVRAGLPAVSMTLDADYGIRCGVDGIASWGQLRPYANATARQAWRLTHEQLPADICAQIPRGSTIDRIAIDNDGSLYLIENGTRRAIDSQRTLRYHGFGTIGQSRISGYALHARPAGTPLRPYYYSGTVVRSQSSGQLYIVDDHRLLRTNATVVAELQSPMSVTVSDAVIATFPSAGSITTTLVERDGVRYALIDGRLVRFPWQDAQQFGTQHFTSISATLFSKIPVSGWMSRWIEDPQGRVWYVTNGTRNLVDTAAERAAAAGQHIHRVDATVLQLLPVR
;
A
#
# COMPACT_ATOMS: atom_id res chain seq x y z
N MET A 1 -1.29 -20.72 85.85
CA MET A 1 -2.19 -20.49 84.69
C MET A 1 -3.16 -21.67 84.47
N ARG A 2 -3.92 -22.07 85.52
CA ARG A 2 -4.89 -23.20 85.45
C ARG A 2 -6.37 -22.76 85.52
N PHE A 3 -6.63 -21.46 85.63
CA PHE A 3 -7.98 -20.90 85.74
C PHE A 3 -8.54 -20.28 84.45
N LEU A 4 -7.75 -20.14 83.37
CA LEU A 4 -8.22 -19.62 82.08
C LEU A 4 -8.69 -20.70 81.09
N ARG A 5 -8.53 -21.99 81.41
CA ARG A 5 -8.91 -23.12 80.52
C ARG A 5 -10.30 -23.69 80.79
N ARG A 6 -11.00 -23.24 81.84
CA ARG A 6 -12.35 -23.73 82.19
C ARG A 6 -13.49 -22.84 81.67
N SER A 7 -13.19 -21.59 81.30
CA SER A 7 -14.19 -20.63 80.80
C SER A 7 -14.42 -20.72 79.28
N LEU A 8 -13.53 -21.38 78.53
CA LEU A 8 -13.71 -21.60 77.08
C LEU A 8 -14.57 -22.83 76.76
N ALA A 9 -14.73 -23.79 77.68
CA ALA A 9 -15.51 -25.01 77.44
C ALA A 9 -17.03 -24.79 77.65
N ALA A 10 -17.42 -23.85 78.51
CA ALA A 10 -18.84 -23.55 78.78
C ALA A 10 -19.45 -22.58 77.73
N ALA A 11 -18.66 -21.68 77.16
CA ALA A 11 -19.12 -20.79 76.08
C ALA A 11 -19.28 -21.51 74.73
N LEU A 12 -18.55 -22.60 74.50
CA LEU A 12 -18.68 -23.41 73.29
C LEU A 12 -19.91 -24.34 73.34
N ALA A 13 -20.37 -24.74 74.53
CA ALA A 13 -21.53 -25.62 74.69
C ALA A 13 -22.88 -24.88 74.52
N VAL A 14 -22.96 -23.58 74.82
CA VAL A 14 -24.18 -22.78 74.62
C VAL A 14 -24.32 -22.28 73.18
N VAL A 15 -23.22 -22.09 72.45
CA VAL A 15 -23.23 -21.76 71.02
C VAL A 15 -23.50 -23.00 70.14
N LEU A 16 -23.17 -24.21 70.61
CA LEU A 16 -23.54 -25.46 69.93
C LEU A 16 -25.01 -25.92 70.19
N ALA A 17 -25.68 -25.40 71.22
CA ALA A 17 -27.08 -25.75 71.52
C ALA A 17 -28.11 -24.78 70.92
N ALA A 18 -27.70 -23.59 70.44
CA ALA A 18 -28.55 -22.65 69.71
C ALA A 18 -28.51 -22.84 68.17
N GLY A 19 -27.67 -23.76 67.67
CA GLY A 19 -27.44 -24.00 66.24
C GLY A 19 -28.32 -25.06 65.58
N PHE A 20 -29.37 -25.57 66.24
CA PHE A 20 -30.18 -26.69 65.71
C PHE A 20 -31.70 -26.45 65.70
N LEU A 21 -32.13 -25.19 65.64
CA LEU A 21 -33.53 -24.84 65.33
C LEU A 21 -33.57 -23.75 64.26
N VAL A 22 -32.89 -23.98 63.14
CA VAL A 22 -33.36 -23.39 61.87
C VAL A 22 -34.55 -24.24 61.46
N ALA A 23 -35.74 -23.88 61.93
CA ALA A 23 -36.95 -24.30 61.25
C ALA A 23 -36.83 -23.73 59.84
N THR A 24 -36.48 -24.58 58.88
CA THR A 24 -36.65 -24.26 57.46
C THR A 24 -38.10 -23.77 57.32
N PRO A 25 -38.34 -22.54 56.83
CA PRO A 25 -39.71 -22.15 56.52
C PRO A 25 -40.25 -23.22 55.58
N ALA A 26 -41.35 -23.87 55.98
CA ALA A 26 -42.09 -24.71 55.06
C ALA A 26 -42.44 -23.80 53.88
N THR A 27 -41.98 -24.16 52.69
CA THR A 27 -42.41 -23.55 51.45
C THR A 27 -43.92 -23.48 51.48
N GLU A 28 -44.47 -22.26 51.38
CA GLU A 28 -45.92 -22.09 51.30
C GLU A 28 -46.45 -22.92 50.13
N ALA A 29 -47.53 -23.64 50.37
CA ALA A 29 -48.26 -24.38 49.36
C ALA A 29 -48.67 -23.44 48.22
N GLU A 30 -48.09 -23.64 47.04
CA GLU A 30 -48.45 -22.89 45.83
C GLU A 30 -49.60 -23.62 45.14
N ALA A 31 -50.72 -22.92 44.90
CA ALA A 31 -51.86 -23.52 44.23
C ALA A 31 -51.48 -23.88 42.78
N ALA A 32 -51.70 -25.12 42.38
CA ALA A 32 -51.35 -25.56 41.03
C ALA A 32 -52.09 -24.77 39.91
N THR A 33 -51.36 -24.37 38.87
CA THR A 33 -51.86 -23.68 37.67
C THR A 33 -51.92 -24.58 36.45
N ALA A 34 -53.07 -24.69 35.79
CA ALA A 34 -53.30 -25.68 34.74
C ALA A 34 -52.32 -25.61 33.56
N ALA A 35 -51.77 -24.42 33.29
CA ALA A 35 -50.77 -24.19 32.25
C ALA A 35 -49.44 -24.92 32.50
N ASP A 36 -49.14 -25.25 33.76
CA ASP A 36 -47.88 -25.90 34.16
C ASP A 36 -47.96 -27.44 34.13
N PHE A 37 -49.13 -28.01 33.81
CA PHE A 37 -49.26 -29.45 33.62
C PHE A 37 -48.59 -29.89 32.32
N ASN A 38 -47.47 -30.60 32.44
CA ASN A 38 -46.81 -31.23 31.31
C ASN A 38 -47.15 -32.73 31.26
N PRO A 39 -47.94 -33.21 30.29
CA PRO A 39 -48.30 -34.62 30.20
C PRO A 39 -47.09 -35.53 29.98
N GLY A 40 -45.98 -35.00 29.45
CA GLY A 40 -44.74 -35.73 29.21
C GLY A 40 -43.75 -35.71 30.39
N ASN A 41 -43.94 -34.84 31.37
CA ASN A 41 -43.15 -34.77 32.60
C ASN A 41 -44.07 -34.37 33.78
N ILE A 42 -44.81 -35.35 34.28
CA ILE A 42 -45.73 -35.16 35.41
C ILE A 42 -44.94 -34.90 36.71
N ILE A 43 -43.80 -35.57 36.85
CA ILE A 43 -42.86 -35.45 37.96
C ILE A 43 -41.49 -35.95 37.52
N SER A 44 -40.43 -35.33 38.03
CA SER A 44 -39.04 -35.73 37.75
C SER A 44 -38.67 -37.06 38.41
N ASP A 45 -37.74 -37.80 37.79
CA ASP A 45 -37.20 -39.03 38.40
C ASP A 45 -36.55 -38.74 39.76
N GLN A 46 -35.88 -37.58 39.90
CA GLN A 46 -35.25 -37.16 41.15
C GLN A 46 -36.26 -36.99 42.28
N ASN A 47 -37.41 -36.37 42.02
CA ASN A 47 -38.45 -36.21 43.05
C ASN A 47 -39.21 -37.51 43.34
N PHE A 48 -39.34 -38.38 42.34
CA PHE A 48 -40.13 -39.60 42.47
C PHE A 48 -39.38 -40.74 43.16
N PHE A 49 -38.12 -40.94 42.82
CA PHE A 49 -37.23 -41.99 43.33
C PHE A 49 -36.21 -41.40 44.31
N ASP A 50 -36.73 -40.73 45.35
CA ASP A 50 -35.96 -40.23 46.48
C ASP A 50 -36.53 -40.83 47.77
N GLY A 51 -36.14 -42.07 48.07
CA GLY A 51 -36.63 -42.82 49.24
C GLY A 51 -36.39 -42.11 50.59
N ASP A 52 -35.50 -41.12 50.64
CA ASP A 52 -35.13 -40.37 51.83
C ASP A 52 -35.77 -38.96 51.90
N ALA A 53 -36.66 -38.59 50.97
CA ALA A 53 -37.22 -37.25 50.85
C ALA A 53 -38.00 -36.72 52.08
N MET A 54 -38.42 -37.62 52.99
CA MET A 54 -39.02 -37.31 54.29
C MET A 54 -38.73 -38.41 55.33
N SER A 55 -38.30 -38.00 56.52
CA SER A 55 -38.25 -38.85 57.70
C SER A 55 -39.66 -39.21 58.20
N ALA A 56 -39.76 -40.27 59.02
CA ALA A 56 -41.03 -40.65 59.64
C ALA A 56 -41.65 -39.53 60.49
N SER A 57 -40.81 -38.66 61.08
CA SER A 57 -41.27 -37.50 61.87
C SER A 57 -41.88 -36.40 61.00
N GLU A 58 -41.32 -36.15 59.82
CA GLU A 58 -41.85 -35.19 58.85
C GLU A 58 -43.15 -35.71 58.23
N VAL A 59 -43.20 -37.01 57.89
CA VAL A 59 -44.44 -37.65 57.42
C VAL A 59 -45.52 -37.55 58.49
N GLN A 60 -45.21 -37.85 59.75
CA GLN A 60 -46.18 -37.74 60.85
C GLN A 60 -46.67 -36.30 61.03
N SER A 61 -45.77 -35.32 60.95
CA SER A 61 -46.11 -33.90 61.06
C SER A 61 -47.02 -33.45 59.91
N PHE A 62 -46.72 -33.90 58.69
CA PHE A 62 -47.55 -33.67 57.51
C PHE A 62 -48.96 -34.27 57.69
N LEU A 63 -49.08 -35.53 58.11
CA LEU A 63 -50.38 -36.17 58.37
C LEU A 63 -51.20 -35.44 59.44
N ASN A 64 -50.55 -34.96 60.50
CA ASN A 64 -51.19 -34.17 61.55
C ASN A 64 -51.68 -32.81 61.03
N ALA A 65 -51.00 -32.21 60.06
CA ALA A 65 -51.41 -30.95 59.45
C ALA A 65 -52.64 -31.12 58.54
N GLN A 66 -52.74 -32.25 57.82
CA GLN A 66 -53.85 -32.54 56.91
C GLN A 66 -55.16 -32.84 57.65
N VAL A 67 -55.09 -33.49 58.82
CA VAL A 67 -56.27 -33.78 59.65
C VAL A 67 -56.00 -33.34 61.10
N ARG A 68 -56.59 -32.21 61.51
CA ARG A 68 -56.46 -31.73 62.90
C ARG A 68 -57.26 -32.56 63.90
N GLN A 69 -58.48 -32.95 63.53
CA GLN A 69 -59.39 -33.73 64.38
C GLN A 69 -59.93 -34.93 63.61
N CYS A 70 -59.81 -36.11 64.21
CA CYS A 70 -60.46 -37.32 63.69
C CYS A 70 -61.87 -37.42 64.23
N GLU A 71 -62.81 -37.91 63.43
CA GLU A 71 -64.19 -38.05 63.89
C GLU A 71 -64.32 -39.21 64.89
N THR A 72 -65.11 -38.99 65.94
CA THR A 72 -65.37 -39.98 66.98
C THR A 72 -65.83 -41.31 66.39
N GLY A 73 -65.18 -42.41 66.80
CA GLY A 73 -65.49 -43.76 66.33
C GLY A 73 -64.66 -44.21 65.12
N TYR A 74 -63.83 -43.34 64.56
CA TYR A 74 -62.90 -43.66 63.47
C TYR A 74 -61.44 -43.45 63.87
N THR A 75 -60.53 -44.18 63.22
CA THR A 75 -59.09 -44.00 63.37
C THR A 75 -58.53 -43.41 62.09
N CYS A 76 -58.11 -42.14 62.11
CA CYS A 76 -57.55 -41.44 60.95
C CYS A 76 -56.12 -41.90 60.67
N LEU A 77 -55.63 -41.70 59.43
CA LEU A 77 -54.32 -42.18 59.01
C LEU A 77 -53.19 -41.71 59.94
N LYS A 78 -53.26 -40.46 60.43
CA LYS A 78 -52.29 -39.88 61.37
C LYS A 78 -52.18 -40.65 62.70
N ASP A 79 -53.25 -41.32 63.14
CA ASP A 79 -53.32 -42.07 64.40
C ASP A 79 -53.31 -43.60 64.15
N TYR A 80 -53.31 -44.04 62.88
CA TYR A 80 -53.42 -45.43 62.50
C TYR A 80 -52.16 -46.23 62.85
N ARG A 81 -52.38 -47.45 63.37
CA ARG A 81 -51.34 -48.40 63.73
C ARG A 81 -51.73 -49.81 63.31
N GLN A 82 -50.73 -50.61 62.96
CA GLN A 82 -50.89 -52.04 62.67
C GLN A 82 -49.59 -52.79 62.96
N ASN A 83 -49.65 -54.12 63.08
CA ASN A 83 -48.44 -54.95 63.09
C ASN A 83 -47.95 -55.12 61.64
N ALA A 84 -46.80 -54.54 61.32
CA ALA A 84 -46.19 -54.65 60.00
C ALA A 84 -45.37 -55.95 59.90
N PRO A 85 -45.65 -56.84 58.94
CA PRO A 85 -44.91 -58.08 58.77
C PRO A 85 -43.48 -57.83 58.25
N SER A 86 -42.62 -58.83 58.36
CA SER A 86 -41.32 -58.82 57.69
C SER A 86 -41.47 -59.12 56.20
N MET A 87 -40.72 -58.41 55.35
CA MET A 87 -40.60 -58.70 53.92
C MET A 87 -39.15 -59.03 53.56
N PRO A 88 -38.87 -60.16 52.87
CA PRO A 88 -37.53 -60.44 52.39
C PRO A 88 -37.11 -59.47 51.28
N SER A 89 -35.81 -59.23 51.16
CA SER A 89 -35.25 -58.47 50.03
C SER A 89 -35.58 -59.17 48.72
N ASN A 90 -35.84 -58.38 47.68
CA ASN A 90 -36.04 -58.87 46.32
C ASN A 90 -35.42 -57.91 45.30
N ALA A 91 -35.68 -58.13 44.01
CA ALA A 91 -35.10 -57.32 42.93
C ALA A 91 -35.51 -55.83 42.97
N TYR A 92 -36.56 -55.47 43.70
CA TYR A 92 -37.17 -54.13 43.66
C TYR A 92 -37.10 -53.39 45.00
N CYS A 93 -37.13 -54.12 46.12
CA CYS A 93 -37.06 -53.53 47.46
C CYS A 93 -36.10 -54.30 48.36
N ALA A 94 -35.42 -53.58 49.25
CA ALA A 94 -34.61 -54.12 50.33
C ALA A 94 -35.46 -54.89 51.37
N ALA A 95 -34.80 -55.71 52.18
CA ALA A 95 -35.46 -56.44 53.26
C ALA A 95 -36.04 -55.47 54.31
N MET A 96 -37.26 -55.75 54.75
CA MET A 96 -37.92 -55.01 55.83
C MET A 96 -38.17 -55.94 57.02
N PRO A 97 -37.66 -55.64 58.23
CA PRO A 97 -37.97 -56.42 59.42
C PRO A 97 -39.43 -56.20 59.88
N ALA A 98 -39.99 -57.16 60.61
CA ALA A 98 -41.32 -57.00 61.22
C ALA A 98 -41.28 -55.89 62.29
N ARG A 99 -42.41 -55.21 62.51
CA ARG A 99 -42.56 -54.22 63.58
C ARG A 99 -43.98 -54.20 64.13
N ASP A 100 -44.09 -54.41 65.43
CA ASP A 100 -45.38 -54.36 66.13
C ASP A 100 -45.83 -52.91 66.35
N ASN A 101 -47.15 -52.71 66.32
CA ASN A 101 -47.79 -51.42 66.58
C ASN A 101 -47.23 -50.24 65.76
N ASP A 102 -46.84 -50.52 64.51
CA ASP A 102 -46.18 -49.60 63.60
C ASP A 102 -47.14 -48.51 63.13
N THR A 103 -46.74 -47.24 63.25
CA THR A 103 -47.53 -46.09 62.80
C THR A 103 -47.59 -46.04 61.28
N ALA A 104 -48.67 -45.49 60.71
CA ALA A 104 -48.75 -45.23 59.28
C ALA A 104 -47.54 -44.43 58.74
N ALA A 105 -47.09 -43.40 59.47
CA ALA A 105 -45.93 -42.58 59.06
C ALA A 105 -44.64 -43.40 58.95
N SER A 106 -44.34 -44.23 59.96
CA SER A 106 -43.20 -45.16 59.95
C SER A 106 -43.32 -46.20 58.83
N ILE A 107 -44.51 -46.76 58.58
CA ILE A 107 -44.73 -47.70 57.47
C ILE A 107 -44.43 -47.04 56.13
N ILE A 108 -44.96 -45.84 55.88
CA ILE A 108 -44.72 -45.08 54.64
C ILE A 108 -43.22 -44.85 54.44
N THR A 109 -42.52 -44.29 55.43
CA THR A 109 -41.08 -44.00 55.29
C THR A 109 -40.23 -45.27 55.14
N ARG A 110 -40.53 -46.33 55.89
CA ARG A 110 -39.74 -47.57 55.80
C ARG A 110 -39.95 -48.28 54.47
N VAL A 111 -41.17 -48.27 53.92
CA VAL A 111 -41.43 -48.78 52.57
C VAL A 111 -40.72 -47.91 51.53
N ALA A 112 -40.82 -46.59 51.66
CA ALA A 112 -40.17 -45.64 50.77
C ALA A 112 -38.66 -45.88 50.66
N GLN A 113 -37.98 -46.02 51.80
CA GLN A 113 -36.55 -46.32 51.85
C GLN A 113 -36.23 -47.72 51.30
N ALA A 114 -37.03 -48.73 51.65
CA ALA A 114 -36.79 -50.09 51.19
C ALA A 114 -36.94 -50.20 49.66
N CYS A 115 -37.90 -49.52 49.06
CA CYS A 115 -38.19 -49.59 47.63
C CYS A 115 -37.65 -48.39 46.83
N ASP A 116 -36.91 -47.47 47.45
CA ASP A 116 -36.43 -46.22 46.83
C ASP A 116 -37.54 -45.47 46.05
N VAL A 117 -38.65 -45.21 46.72
CA VAL A 117 -39.77 -44.40 46.19
C VAL A 117 -40.08 -43.34 47.22
N SER A 118 -40.24 -42.09 46.80
CA SER A 118 -40.37 -40.97 47.73
C SER A 118 -41.57 -41.13 48.68
N PRO A 119 -41.39 -40.87 50.00
CA PRO A 119 -42.50 -40.81 50.94
C PRO A 119 -43.59 -39.81 50.50
N ARG A 120 -43.20 -38.73 49.81
CA ARG A 120 -44.11 -37.72 49.24
C ARG A 120 -44.99 -38.32 48.14
N VAL A 121 -44.42 -39.18 47.27
CA VAL A 121 -45.16 -39.90 46.22
C VAL A 121 -46.19 -40.82 46.86
N LEU A 122 -45.81 -41.57 47.90
CA LEU A 122 -46.71 -42.48 48.59
C LEU A 122 -47.87 -41.74 49.26
N LEU A 123 -47.61 -40.59 49.88
CA LEU A 123 -48.65 -39.72 50.46
C LEU A 123 -49.63 -39.23 49.39
N VAL A 124 -49.13 -38.72 48.26
CA VAL A 124 -49.97 -38.28 47.14
C VAL A 124 -50.79 -39.45 46.57
N LEU A 125 -50.19 -40.64 46.48
CA LEU A 125 -50.89 -41.83 46.00
C LEU A 125 -52.04 -42.23 46.94
N LEU A 126 -51.79 -42.29 48.25
CA LEU A 126 -52.82 -42.58 49.27
C LEU A 126 -53.98 -41.58 49.21
N GLN A 127 -53.69 -40.31 48.93
CA GLN A 127 -54.70 -39.29 48.77
C GLN A 127 -55.46 -39.41 47.45
N LYS A 128 -54.75 -39.62 46.34
CA LYS A 128 -55.35 -39.77 45.02
C LYS A 128 -56.31 -40.96 44.98
N GLU A 129 -55.94 -42.09 45.57
CA GLU A 129 -56.64 -43.37 45.40
C GLU A 129 -57.78 -43.55 46.41
N GLN A 130 -57.64 -43.07 47.65
CA GLN A 130 -58.64 -43.29 48.71
C GLN A 130 -59.01 -42.02 49.48
N SER A 131 -58.47 -40.85 49.13
CA SER A 131 -58.52 -39.61 49.93
C SER A 131 -58.04 -39.81 51.37
N LEU A 132 -57.22 -40.84 51.62
CA LEU A 132 -56.99 -41.38 52.95
C LEU A 132 -56.19 -40.43 53.84
N VAL A 133 -55.35 -39.58 53.25
CA VAL A 133 -54.52 -38.60 53.98
C VAL A 133 -55.39 -37.53 54.64
N SER A 134 -56.46 -37.08 53.98
CA SER A 134 -57.35 -36.03 54.48
C SER A 134 -58.67 -36.53 55.08
N LEU A 135 -58.92 -37.85 55.09
CA LEU A 135 -60.22 -38.42 55.48
C LEU A 135 -60.37 -38.46 57.01
N THR A 136 -61.42 -37.84 57.53
CA THR A 136 -61.71 -37.77 58.99
C THR A 136 -62.51 -38.96 59.53
N ARG A 137 -63.08 -39.78 58.64
CA ARG A 137 -63.95 -40.92 58.95
C ARG A 137 -63.62 -42.16 58.08
N PRO A 138 -62.38 -42.69 58.12
CA PRO A 138 -61.98 -43.85 57.32
C PRO A 138 -62.53 -45.17 57.89
N THR A 139 -63.11 -46.00 57.02
CA THR A 139 -63.49 -47.38 57.34
C THR A 139 -62.34 -48.35 57.02
N GLN A 140 -62.38 -49.57 57.57
CA GLN A 140 -61.31 -50.58 57.37
C GLN A 140 -60.99 -50.83 55.88
N ILE A 141 -62.00 -50.84 55.01
CA ILE A 141 -61.81 -51.04 53.57
C ILE A 141 -60.93 -49.97 52.90
N ARG A 142 -60.86 -48.75 53.46
CA ARG A 142 -59.95 -47.70 52.97
C ARG A 142 -58.49 -48.06 53.24
N TYR A 143 -58.20 -48.76 54.33
CA TYR A 143 -56.87 -49.25 54.66
C TYR A 143 -56.52 -50.51 53.85
N ASP A 144 -57.48 -51.41 53.65
CA ASP A 144 -57.27 -52.64 52.88
C ASP A 144 -57.03 -52.37 51.38
N ARG A 145 -57.44 -51.20 50.89
CA ARG A 145 -57.34 -50.76 49.48
C ARG A 145 -56.62 -49.41 49.34
N ALA A 146 -55.73 -49.08 50.28
CA ALA A 146 -55.17 -47.74 50.47
C ALA A 146 -54.57 -47.08 49.22
N THR A 147 -53.98 -47.86 48.32
CA THR A 147 -53.38 -47.38 47.06
C THR A 147 -54.08 -47.93 45.82
N GLY A 148 -55.15 -48.71 45.97
CA GLY A 148 -55.82 -49.41 44.87
C GLY A 148 -55.00 -50.55 44.26
N PHE A 149 -53.90 -50.99 44.89
CA PHE A 149 -53.08 -52.07 44.34
C PHE A 149 -53.84 -53.40 44.35
N ALA A 150 -53.80 -54.13 43.23
CA ALA A 150 -54.52 -55.39 43.00
C ALA A 150 -56.05 -55.31 43.19
N CYS A 151 -56.64 -54.14 42.92
CA CYS A 151 -58.08 -53.88 42.95
C CYS A 151 -58.61 -53.46 41.56
N PRO A 152 -58.87 -54.41 40.65
CA PRO A 152 -59.42 -54.08 39.33
C PRO A 152 -60.88 -53.59 39.42
N ASP A 153 -61.28 -52.65 38.57
CA ASP A 153 -62.64 -52.08 38.59
C ASP A 153 -63.75 -53.10 38.27
N THR A 154 -63.41 -54.23 37.64
CA THR A 154 -64.35 -55.26 37.18
C THR A 154 -64.30 -56.57 37.97
N ALA A 155 -63.50 -56.65 39.05
CA ALA A 155 -63.44 -57.84 39.90
C ALA A 155 -63.11 -57.48 41.37
N PRO A 156 -63.35 -58.38 42.34
CA PRO A 156 -62.93 -58.15 43.72
C PRO A 156 -61.41 -57.94 43.82
N CYS A 157 -60.98 -57.12 44.78
CA CYS A 157 -59.56 -57.02 45.12
C CYS A 157 -59.00 -58.37 45.59
N ASP A 158 -57.74 -58.65 45.28
CA ASP A 158 -57.04 -59.81 45.81
C ASP A 158 -56.76 -59.61 47.31
N SER A 159 -57.32 -60.49 48.14
CA SER A 159 -57.24 -60.42 49.60
C SER A 159 -55.81 -60.61 50.14
N SER A 160 -54.90 -61.18 49.35
CA SER A 160 -53.48 -61.35 49.69
C SER A 160 -52.76 -60.02 49.92
N PHE A 161 -53.33 -58.91 49.40
CA PHE A 161 -52.79 -57.55 49.52
C PHE A 161 -53.65 -56.66 50.44
N GLY A 162 -54.61 -57.25 51.16
CA GLY A 162 -55.61 -56.55 51.99
C GLY A 162 -55.11 -56.11 53.36
N SER A 163 -54.17 -55.17 53.40
CA SER A 163 -53.82 -54.37 54.58
C SER A 163 -53.12 -53.07 54.17
N PHE A 164 -53.09 -52.07 55.06
CA PHE A 164 -52.38 -50.83 54.78
C PHE A 164 -50.89 -51.06 54.46
N PHE A 165 -50.24 -52.03 55.12
CA PHE A 165 -48.83 -52.34 54.86
C PHE A 165 -48.65 -52.86 53.44
N TYR A 166 -49.43 -53.87 53.05
CA TYR A 166 -49.28 -54.52 51.75
C TYR A 166 -49.65 -53.58 50.61
N GLN A 167 -50.68 -52.74 50.76
CA GLN A 167 -51.04 -51.74 49.76
C GLN A 167 -49.88 -50.77 49.50
N VAL A 168 -49.28 -50.21 50.55
CA VAL A 168 -48.16 -49.26 50.42
C VAL A 168 -46.91 -49.95 49.88
N TYR A 169 -46.54 -51.13 50.41
CA TYR A 169 -45.36 -51.89 49.98
C TYR A 169 -45.45 -52.32 48.51
N TYR A 170 -46.56 -52.93 48.10
CA TYR A 170 -46.67 -53.45 46.74
C TYR A 170 -46.90 -52.35 45.70
N ALA A 171 -47.51 -51.22 46.06
CA ALA A 171 -47.54 -50.04 45.19
C ALA A 171 -46.12 -49.50 44.93
N ALA A 172 -45.31 -49.28 45.98
CA ALA A 172 -43.93 -48.82 45.84
C ALA A 172 -43.08 -49.81 45.02
N ARG A 173 -43.18 -51.10 45.33
CA ARG A 173 -42.54 -52.18 44.59
C ARG A 173 -42.93 -52.19 43.10
N GLN A 174 -44.19 -51.89 42.79
CA GLN A 174 -44.68 -51.90 41.42
C GLN A 174 -44.08 -50.76 40.59
N PHE A 175 -43.84 -49.58 41.18
CA PHE A 175 -43.13 -48.49 40.50
C PHE A 175 -41.67 -48.86 40.19
N GLN A 176 -40.97 -49.52 41.12
CA GLN A 176 -39.64 -50.07 40.85
C GLN A 176 -39.65 -51.13 39.75
N ARG A 177 -40.70 -51.95 39.69
CA ARG A 177 -40.87 -52.92 38.59
C ARG A 177 -41.09 -52.24 37.24
N TYR A 178 -41.88 -51.16 37.19
CA TYR A 178 -42.02 -50.35 35.97
C TYR A 178 -40.67 -49.76 35.53
N ALA A 179 -39.85 -49.30 36.49
CA ALA A 179 -38.54 -48.71 36.21
C ALA A 179 -37.49 -49.74 35.76
N LYS A 180 -37.47 -50.95 36.34
CA LYS A 180 -36.49 -52.00 35.99
C LYS A 180 -36.86 -52.79 34.74
N HIS A 181 -38.15 -52.89 34.42
CA HIS A 181 -38.65 -53.63 33.25
C HIS A 181 -39.57 -52.77 32.38
N PRO A 182 -39.13 -51.59 31.90
CA PRO A 182 -39.98 -50.66 31.17
C PRO A 182 -40.55 -51.28 29.88
N GLU A 183 -39.83 -52.22 29.27
CA GLU A 183 -40.26 -52.89 28.04
C GLU A 183 -41.44 -53.84 28.25
N SER A 184 -41.72 -54.27 29.48
CA SER A 184 -42.88 -55.13 29.79
C SER A 184 -44.20 -54.36 29.90
N TYR A 185 -44.19 -53.04 29.68
CA TYR A 185 -45.35 -52.16 29.86
C TYR A 185 -45.59 -51.25 28.65
N ASN A 186 -46.82 -50.73 28.58
CA ASN A 186 -47.32 -49.97 27.42
C ASN A 186 -46.75 -48.55 27.35
N HIS A 187 -46.43 -47.94 28.48
CA HIS A 187 -45.91 -46.57 28.52
C HIS A 187 -44.44 -46.56 28.91
N ARG A 188 -43.60 -45.98 28.05
CA ARG A 188 -42.13 -46.03 28.14
C ARG A 188 -41.51 -44.64 28.09
N ALA A 189 -40.52 -44.41 28.93
CA ALA A 189 -39.76 -43.16 28.93
C ALA A 189 -38.88 -43.01 27.67
N GLY A 190 -38.58 -41.77 27.30
CA GLY A 190 -37.73 -41.41 26.16
C GLY A 190 -38.39 -41.61 24.78
N GLN A 191 -39.70 -41.90 24.74
CA GLN A 191 -40.42 -42.25 23.50
C GLN A 191 -41.77 -41.53 23.39
N GLN A 192 -42.31 -41.49 22.18
CA GLN A 192 -43.67 -41.03 21.90
C GLN A 192 -44.66 -42.15 22.26
N ASN A 193 -45.58 -41.86 23.17
CA ASN A 193 -46.57 -42.82 23.66
C ASN A 193 -47.97 -42.32 23.30
N ARG A 194 -48.82 -43.19 22.75
CA ARG A 194 -50.24 -42.87 22.57
C ARG A 194 -50.96 -43.08 23.89
N VAL A 195 -51.46 -42.01 24.50
CA VAL A 195 -52.14 -42.06 25.81
C VAL A 195 -53.61 -41.67 25.64
N LEU A 196 -54.51 -42.51 26.13
CA LEU A 196 -55.96 -42.29 26.05
C LEU A 196 -56.39 -41.17 27.04
N PHE A 197 -57.46 -40.45 26.71
CA PHE A 197 -58.07 -39.50 27.65
C PHE A 197 -59.02 -40.16 28.66
N HIS A 198 -59.58 -41.33 28.32
CA HIS A 198 -60.58 -42.03 29.12
C HIS A 198 -60.60 -43.54 28.74
N PRO A 199 -61.09 -44.45 29.61
CA PRO A 199 -61.31 -45.86 29.25
C PRO A 199 -62.22 -46.06 28.03
N ASN A 200 -63.19 -45.15 27.83
CA ASN A 200 -64.00 -45.11 26.62
C ASN A 200 -63.15 -44.61 25.44
N ALA A 201 -62.81 -45.51 24.52
CA ALA A 201 -61.98 -45.20 23.36
C ALA A 201 -62.56 -44.08 22.46
N ALA A 202 -63.88 -43.84 22.50
CA ALA A 202 -64.53 -42.75 21.76
C ALA A 202 -64.09 -41.35 22.24
N CYS A 203 -63.57 -41.23 23.47
CA CYS A 203 -63.03 -39.99 24.02
C CYS A 203 -61.66 -39.60 23.42
N GLY A 204 -61.04 -40.48 22.63
CA GLY A 204 -59.80 -40.20 21.92
C GLY A 204 -58.53 -40.34 22.76
N SER A 205 -57.44 -39.82 22.20
CA SER A 205 -56.07 -39.95 22.71
C SER A 205 -55.19 -38.84 22.16
N SER A 206 -54.06 -38.55 22.81
CA SER A 206 -52.98 -37.78 22.19
C SER A 206 -51.66 -38.56 22.21
N THR A 207 -50.71 -38.12 21.40
CA THR A 207 -49.33 -38.63 21.45
C THR A 207 -48.53 -37.76 22.41
N VAL A 208 -47.95 -38.38 23.43
CA VAL A 208 -47.20 -37.72 24.50
C VAL A 208 -45.77 -38.26 24.49
N TYR A 209 -44.79 -37.36 24.37
CA TYR A 209 -43.40 -37.71 24.60
C TYR A 209 -43.16 -37.82 26.12
N ILE A 210 -43.02 -39.04 26.62
CA ILE A 210 -42.79 -39.27 28.06
C ILE A 210 -41.30 -39.11 28.32
N ALA A 211 -40.91 -38.03 29.01
CA ALA A 211 -39.52 -37.60 29.15
C ALA A 211 -38.71 -38.42 30.15
N ASN A 212 -39.36 -39.01 31.17
CA ASN A 212 -38.69 -39.70 32.28
C ASN A 212 -39.43 -40.94 32.78
N GLN A 213 -38.77 -41.73 33.61
CA GLN A 213 -39.24 -43.05 34.03
C GLN A 213 -40.37 -42.98 35.07
N ALA A 214 -40.37 -41.98 35.93
CA ALA A 214 -41.40 -41.71 36.92
C ALA A 214 -42.75 -41.42 36.25
N THR A 215 -42.75 -40.54 35.25
CA THR A 215 -43.95 -40.22 34.45
C THR A 215 -44.47 -41.45 33.70
N ALA A 216 -43.57 -42.27 33.13
CA ALA A 216 -43.96 -43.54 32.51
C ALA A 216 -44.62 -44.50 33.53
N GLY A 217 -44.07 -44.59 34.75
CA GLY A 217 -44.62 -45.38 35.85
C GLY A 217 -46.03 -44.93 36.24
N LEU A 218 -46.28 -43.63 36.34
CA LEU A 218 -47.61 -43.07 36.66
C LEU A 218 -48.66 -43.40 35.60
N TYR A 219 -48.30 -43.34 34.32
CA TYR A 219 -49.19 -43.80 33.26
C TYR A 219 -49.39 -45.32 33.27
N ASN A 220 -48.37 -46.11 33.59
CA ASN A 220 -48.54 -47.56 33.73
C ASN A 220 -49.42 -47.94 34.95
N TYR A 221 -49.44 -47.11 35.99
CA TYR A 221 -50.32 -47.28 37.16
C TYR A 221 -51.75 -46.79 36.90
N THR A 222 -51.90 -45.64 36.25
CA THR A 222 -53.18 -45.04 35.84
C THR A 222 -53.11 -44.59 34.37
N PRO A 223 -53.59 -45.40 33.40
CA PRO A 223 -53.26 -45.26 31.97
C PRO A 223 -54.10 -44.24 31.20
N TYR A 224 -54.37 -43.08 31.82
CA TYR A 224 -55.13 -41.99 31.21
C TYR A 224 -54.51 -40.63 31.51
N GLN A 225 -54.47 -39.76 30.49
CA GLN A 225 -54.10 -38.36 30.66
C GLN A 225 -55.38 -37.50 30.79
N PRO A 226 -55.34 -36.36 31.50
CA PRO A 226 -56.47 -35.45 31.53
C PRO A 226 -56.73 -34.85 30.14
N ASN A 227 -57.99 -34.65 29.79
CA ASN A 227 -58.39 -33.84 28.64
C ASN A 227 -58.45 -32.34 29.03
N ALA A 228 -58.76 -31.48 28.07
CA ALA A 228 -58.86 -30.04 28.30
C ALA A 228 -59.90 -29.68 29.40
N ALA A 229 -61.06 -30.34 29.42
CA ALA A 229 -62.09 -30.10 30.44
C ALA A 229 -61.59 -30.41 31.86
N ALA A 230 -60.84 -31.51 32.04
CA ALA A 230 -60.25 -31.88 33.30
C ALA A 230 -59.15 -30.90 33.78
N LEU A 231 -58.40 -30.29 32.85
CA LEU A 231 -57.36 -29.30 33.16
C LEU A 231 -57.93 -27.92 33.47
N THR A 232 -58.98 -27.48 32.77
CA THR A 232 -59.67 -26.21 33.06
C THR A 232 -60.31 -26.19 34.46
N ASN A 233 -60.66 -27.36 35.01
CA ASN A 233 -61.20 -27.50 36.36
C ASN A 233 -60.32 -28.40 37.25
N LEU A 234 -59.13 -27.91 37.64
CA LEU A 234 -58.14 -28.69 38.40
C LEU A 234 -58.64 -29.27 39.73
N TYR A 235 -59.55 -28.58 40.41
CA TYR A 235 -60.07 -28.99 41.73
C TYR A 235 -61.47 -29.59 41.68
N GLY A 236 -62.13 -29.58 40.50
CA GLY A 236 -63.47 -30.10 40.31
C GLY A 236 -63.55 -31.19 39.25
N THR A 237 -64.78 -31.39 38.74
CA THR A 237 -65.12 -32.36 37.71
C THR A 237 -65.09 -31.72 36.32
N GLY A 238 -64.64 -32.49 35.33
CA GLY A 238 -64.75 -32.15 33.91
C GLY A 238 -65.98 -32.78 33.26
N ASP A 239 -65.86 -33.12 31.97
CA ASP A 239 -66.89 -33.76 31.15
C ASP A 239 -66.87 -35.32 31.24
N SER A 240 -67.72 -35.99 30.45
CA SER A 240 -67.81 -37.45 30.40
C SER A 240 -66.57 -38.17 29.84
N CYS A 241 -65.59 -37.42 29.32
CA CYS A 241 -64.32 -37.93 28.81
C CYS A 241 -63.12 -37.55 29.68
N SER A 242 -63.38 -36.99 30.86
CA SER A 242 -62.34 -36.52 31.78
C SER A 242 -61.81 -37.65 32.66
N ALA A 243 -60.49 -37.87 32.60
CA ALA A 243 -59.77 -38.69 33.57
C ALA A 243 -58.96 -37.82 34.54
N TYR A 244 -58.99 -38.20 35.83
CA TYR A 244 -58.45 -37.36 36.90
C TYR A 244 -57.18 -37.88 37.55
N GLY A 245 -56.78 -39.14 37.32
CA GLY A 245 -55.73 -39.80 38.10
C GLY A 245 -54.39 -39.04 38.07
N ASN A 246 -53.79 -38.92 36.88
CA ASN A 246 -52.51 -38.24 36.71
C ASN A 246 -52.59 -36.72 36.94
N ARG A 247 -53.75 -36.09 36.63
CA ARG A 247 -54.02 -34.69 36.98
C ARG A 247 -53.98 -34.48 38.49
N ASN A 248 -54.69 -35.31 39.25
CA ASN A 248 -54.78 -35.22 40.70
C ASN A 248 -53.43 -35.50 41.34
N PHE A 249 -52.67 -36.48 40.83
CA PHE A 249 -51.32 -36.73 41.30
C PHE A 249 -50.46 -35.46 41.18
N TRP A 250 -50.36 -34.89 39.97
CA TRP A 250 -49.59 -33.68 39.71
C TRP A 250 -50.05 -32.51 40.58
N ARG A 251 -51.35 -32.23 40.60
CA ARG A 251 -51.92 -31.12 41.37
C ARG A 251 -51.63 -31.26 42.86
N MET A 252 -51.92 -32.42 43.44
CA MET A 252 -51.67 -32.68 44.87
C MET A 252 -50.19 -32.61 45.22
N TRP A 253 -49.29 -33.07 44.33
CA TRP A 253 -47.86 -32.89 44.52
C TRP A 253 -47.51 -31.40 44.55
N THR A 254 -47.95 -30.63 43.57
CA THR A 254 -47.69 -29.19 43.47
C THR A 254 -48.20 -28.45 44.71
N ASP A 255 -49.45 -28.72 45.11
CA ASP A 255 -50.10 -28.10 46.27
C ASP A 255 -49.37 -28.42 47.59
N TRP A 256 -48.75 -29.59 47.71
CA TRP A 256 -48.15 -30.03 48.98
C TRP A 256 -46.64 -29.84 49.05
N PHE A 257 -45.94 -29.94 47.92
CA PHE A 257 -44.49 -30.09 47.87
C PHE A 257 -43.82 -29.20 46.80
N GLY A 258 -44.56 -28.37 46.06
CA GLY A 258 -44.02 -27.44 45.07
C GLY A 258 -43.72 -28.09 43.72
N ASN A 259 -42.81 -27.50 42.94
CA ASN A 259 -42.61 -27.86 41.53
C ASN A 259 -42.23 -29.36 41.34
N PRO A 260 -43.07 -30.17 40.67
CA PRO A 260 -42.80 -31.59 40.45
C PRO A 260 -41.60 -31.86 39.54
N ALA A 261 -41.20 -30.91 38.69
CA ALA A 261 -40.00 -31.01 37.85
C ALA A 261 -38.69 -30.69 38.60
N GLY A 262 -38.74 -30.23 39.85
CA GLY A 262 -37.56 -29.93 40.67
C GLY A 262 -37.23 -28.44 40.76
N GLU A 263 -36.48 -28.06 41.80
CA GLU A 263 -36.23 -26.65 42.15
C GLU A 263 -35.07 -26.02 41.35
N VAL A 264 -35.26 -24.77 40.91
CA VAL A 264 -34.22 -23.90 40.34
C VAL A 264 -33.69 -23.02 41.46
N ASN A 265 -32.50 -23.30 41.99
CA ASN A 265 -31.94 -22.61 43.16
C ASN A 265 -30.57 -21.95 42.91
N ARG A 266 -30.10 -21.94 41.65
CA ARG A 266 -28.92 -21.18 41.23
C ARG A 266 -29.27 -20.18 40.13
N LEU A 267 -28.46 -19.13 40.03
CA LEU A 267 -28.59 -18.11 39.00
C LEU A 267 -28.13 -18.59 37.62
N ILE A 268 -27.37 -19.68 37.53
CA ILE A 268 -26.93 -20.26 36.25
C ILE A 268 -27.45 -21.68 36.17
N VAL A 269 -28.29 -21.95 35.18
CA VAL A 269 -28.98 -23.25 35.03
C VAL A 269 -28.93 -23.80 33.62
N ARG A 270 -29.05 -25.12 33.50
CA ARG A 270 -29.15 -25.84 32.23
C ARG A 270 -30.05 -27.06 32.41
N GLU A 271 -30.98 -27.27 31.48
CA GLU A 271 -31.81 -28.48 31.49
C GLU A 271 -30.97 -29.72 31.14
N GLN A 272 -31.30 -30.85 31.77
CA GLN A 272 -30.65 -32.13 31.50
C GLN A 272 -30.80 -32.49 30.02
N GLY A 273 -29.68 -32.80 29.36
CA GLY A 273 -29.64 -33.09 27.92
C GLY A 273 -29.61 -31.87 27.00
N SER A 274 -29.73 -30.65 27.52
CA SER A 274 -29.59 -29.40 26.76
C SER A 274 -28.14 -28.92 26.73
N SER A 275 -27.73 -28.25 25.64
CA SER A 275 -26.46 -27.54 25.55
C SER A 275 -26.57 -26.05 25.96
N THR A 276 -27.78 -25.50 25.97
CA THR A 276 -28.02 -24.08 26.27
C THR A 276 -28.02 -23.84 27.78
N THR A 277 -27.14 -22.95 28.23
CA THR A 277 -27.11 -22.48 29.62
C THR A 277 -27.82 -21.14 29.72
N TYR A 278 -28.58 -20.94 30.79
CA TYR A 278 -29.36 -19.73 31.05
C TYR A 278 -28.93 -19.04 32.34
N LEU A 279 -29.01 -17.71 32.35
CA LEU A 279 -29.00 -16.86 33.54
C LEU A 279 -30.43 -16.68 34.03
N VAL A 280 -30.71 -17.07 35.27
CA VAL A 280 -31.98 -16.85 35.96
C VAL A 280 -32.01 -15.42 36.51
N ASN A 281 -33.07 -14.69 36.19
CA ASN A 281 -33.24 -13.27 36.46
C ASN A 281 -34.68 -13.02 36.91
N GLY A 282 -34.98 -13.31 38.18
CA GLY A 282 -36.36 -13.40 38.67
C GLY A 282 -37.13 -14.47 37.89
N THR A 283 -38.28 -14.11 37.32
CA THR A 283 -39.12 -15.00 36.49
C THR A 283 -38.66 -15.15 35.05
N TRP A 284 -37.53 -14.52 34.68
CA TRP A 284 -36.95 -14.58 33.34
C TRP A 284 -35.71 -15.47 33.30
N ILE A 285 -35.48 -16.09 32.15
CA ILE A 285 -34.23 -16.77 31.82
C ILE A 285 -33.61 -16.17 30.56
N HIS A 286 -32.33 -15.82 30.62
CA HIS A 286 -31.57 -15.25 29.51
C HIS A 286 -30.52 -16.25 29.01
N PRO A 287 -30.54 -16.64 27.72
CA PRO A 287 -29.57 -17.60 27.22
C PRO A 287 -28.16 -16.99 27.15
N PHE A 288 -27.15 -17.73 27.58
CA PHE A 288 -25.76 -17.35 27.33
C PHE A 288 -25.41 -17.65 25.86
N PRO A 289 -24.90 -16.67 25.09
CA PRO A 289 -24.66 -16.85 23.66
C PRO A 289 -23.44 -17.73 23.36
N ASN A 290 -22.48 -17.82 24.27
CA ASN A 290 -21.27 -18.63 24.14
C ASN A 290 -20.59 -18.84 25.51
N GLY A 291 -19.58 -19.72 25.53
CA GLY A 291 -18.79 -20.01 26.72
C GLY A 291 -18.01 -18.82 27.27
N THR A 292 -17.62 -17.84 26.43
CA THR A 292 -16.89 -16.64 26.88
C THR A 292 -17.74 -15.80 27.82
N ILE A 293 -18.97 -15.45 27.41
CA ILE A 293 -19.88 -14.68 28.28
C ILE A 293 -20.27 -15.50 29.51
N LEU A 294 -20.53 -16.81 29.35
CA LEU A 294 -20.81 -17.68 30.50
C LEU A 294 -19.69 -17.66 31.55
N ASN A 295 -18.43 -17.76 31.12
CA ASN A 295 -17.26 -17.75 31.99
C ASN A 295 -17.12 -16.44 32.76
N GLU A 296 -17.52 -15.29 32.19
CA GLU A 296 -17.49 -14.01 32.91
C GLU A 296 -18.42 -14.03 34.13
N TYR A 297 -19.63 -14.59 33.97
CA TYR A 297 -20.61 -14.63 35.06
C TYR A 297 -20.33 -15.77 36.05
N GLN A 298 -19.89 -16.95 35.59
CA GLN A 298 -19.59 -18.11 36.45
C GLN A 298 -18.52 -17.82 37.52
N ARG A 299 -17.61 -16.88 37.25
CA ARG A 299 -16.58 -16.44 38.22
C ARG A 299 -17.16 -15.90 39.53
N SER A 300 -18.39 -15.41 39.53
CA SER A 300 -19.04 -14.85 40.72
C SER A 300 -20.40 -15.48 41.04
N LEU A 301 -21.16 -15.92 40.03
CA LEU A 301 -22.46 -16.57 40.22
C LEU A 301 -22.34 -18.08 40.49
N GLY A 302 -21.14 -18.66 40.37
CA GLY A 302 -20.88 -20.07 40.63
C GLY A 302 -21.19 -21.00 39.47
N ALA A 303 -21.11 -22.31 39.73
CA ALA A 303 -21.25 -23.35 38.72
C ALA A 303 -22.72 -23.55 38.29
N THR A 304 -22.90 -23.89 37.02
CA THR A 304 -24.20 -24.21 36.42
C THR A 304 -24.90 -25.36 37.16
N GLN A 305 -26.13 -25.14 37.61
CA GLN A 305 -27.04 -26.18 38.09
C GLN A 305 -27.64 -26.92 36.90
N VAL A 306 -27.58 -28.26 36.90
CA VAL A 306 -28.35 -29.07 35.95
C VAL A 306 -29.72 -29.36 36.54
N VAL A 307 -30.79 -28.93 35.88
CA VAL A 307 -32.18 -29.14 36.29
C VAL A 307 -32.86 -30.18 35.39
N SER A 308 -33.96 -30.76 35.84
CA SER A 308 -34.68 -31.75 35.01
C SER A 308 -35.27 -31.10 33.75
N ASN A 309 -35.61 -31.92 32.75
CA ASN A 309 -36.19 -31.45 31.50
C ASN A 309 -37.58 -30.82 31.73
N GLY A 310 -37.79 -29.56 31.34
CA GLY A 310 -39.04 -28.83 31.56
C GLY A 310 -39.09 -28.06 32.87
N ALA A 311 -38.07 -28.14 33.72
CA ALA A 311 -37.99 -27.32 34.94
C ALA A 311 -37.92 -25.81 34.64
N LEU A 312 -37.53 -25.43 33.41
CA LEU A 312 -37.48 -24.03 32.98
C LEU A 312 -38.72 -23.58 32.19
N ALA A 313 -39.74 -24.43 32.06
CA ALA A 313 -40.92 -24.16 31.21
C ALA A 313 -41.78 -22.98 31.71
N SER A 314 -41.80 -22.74 33.02
CA SER A 314 -42.53 -21.63 33.64
C SER A 314 -41.79 -20.28 33.57
N TYR A 315 -40.52 -20.27 33.16
CA TYR A 315 -39.73 -19.04 33.05
C TYR A 315 -39.94 -18.36 31.70
N THR A 316 -40.01 -17.03 31.70
CA THR A 316 -40.10 -16.26 30.46
C THR A 316 -38.72 -16.13 29.82
N LYS A 317 -38.57 -16.57 28.56
CA LYS A 317 -37.29 -16.46 27.84
C LYS A 317 -37.03 -15.02 27.39
N GLY A 318 -35.91 -14.46 27.84
CA GLY A 318 -35.46 -13.11 27.48
C GLY A 318 -34.38 -13.09 26.40
N GLN A 319 -33.87 -11.89 26.12
CA GLN A 319 -32.72 -11.68 25.22
C GLN A 319 -31.45 -12.37 25.74
N ALA A 320 -30.47 -12.58 24.86
CA ALA A 320 -29.20 -13.19 25.24
C ALA A 320 -28.43 -12.35 26.28
N VAL A 321 -27.70 -13.03 27.17
CA VAL A 321 -26.82 -12.38 28.15
C VAL A 321 -25.70 -11.67 27.41
N THR A 322 -25.39 -10.44 27.84
CA THR A 322 -24.27 -9.65 27.32
C THR A 322 -23.33 -9.28 28.46
N ARG A 323 -22.21 -8.61 28.17
CA ARG A 323 -21.40 -7.94 29.19
C ARG A 323 -22.09 -6.69 29.79
N TRP A 324 -23.30 -6.37 29.38
CA TRP A 324 -23.96 -5.12 29.73
C TRP A 324 -25.18 -5.39 30.60
N LEU A 325 -25.17 -4.83 31.80
CA LEU A 325 -26.25 -4.94 32.77
C LEU A 325 -26.83 -3.57 33.09
N ARG A 326 -28.12 -3.57 33.40
CA ARG A 326 -28.83 -2.44 33.97
C ARG A 326 -29.40 -2.84 35.32
N ASP A 327 -29.44 -1.91 36.27
CA ASP A 327 -30.16 -2.11 37.53
C ASP A 327 -31.55 -1.46 37.49
N GLY A 328 -32.39 -1.74 38.49
CA GLY A 328 -33.73 -1.16 38.62
C GLY A 328 -33.76 0.34 38.91
N SER A 329 -32.62 0.95 39.24
CA SER A 329 -32.47 2.40 39.53
C SER A 329 -31.96 3.22 38.33
N GLY A 330 -31.73 2.57 37.18
CA GLY A 330 -31.21 3.21 35.97
C GLY A 330 -29.68 3.21 35.85
N GLY A 331 -28.96 2.54 36.76
CA GLY A 331 -27.52 2.31 36.66
C GLY A 331 -27.18 1.38 35.50
N ASN A 332 -26.07 1.68 34.82
CA ASN A 332 -25.53 0.87 33.72
C ASN A 332 -24.18 0.28 34.15
N TYR A 333 -23.92 -0.98 33.80
CA TYR A 333 -22.72 -1.71 34.21
C TYR A 333 -22.12 -2.50 33.06
N PHE A 334 -20.78 -2.59 33.06
CA PHE A 334 -20.01 -3.49 32.23
C PHE A 334 -19.50 -4.65 33.09
N VAL A 335 -19.73 -5.89 32.65
CA VAL A 335 -19.34 -7.10 33.35
C VAL A 335 -18.06 -7.66 32.75
N ASP A 336 -17.07 -7.82 33.61
CA ASP A 336 -15.78 -8.41 33.27
C ASP A 336 -15.12 -9.04 34.49
N ASP A 337 -14.55 -10.23 34.33
CA ASP A 337 -13.89 -11.00 35.39
C ASP A 337 -14.78 -11.26 36.63
N GLY A 338 -16.09 -11.44 36.41
CA GLY A 338 -17.10 -11.58 37.47
C GLY A 338 -17.38 -10.29 38.26
N LYS A 339 -16.89 -9.14 37.80
CA LYS A 339 -17.13 -7.84 38.42
C LYS A 339 -18.12 -7.02 37.60
N ALA A 340 -18.96 -6.25 38.26
CA ALA A 340 -19.82 -5.23 37.64
C ALA A 340 -19.17 -3.85 37.80
N PHE A 341 -18.67 -3.28 36.70
CA PHE A 341 -18.11 -1.93 36.66
C PHE A 341 -19.20 -0.92 36.29
N ARG A 342 -19.45 0.06 37.17
CA ARG A 342 -20.53 1.03 36.99
C ARG A 342 -20.13 2.15 36.04
N PHE A 343 -20.89 2.37 34.97
CA PHE A 343 -20.75 3.58 34.15
C PHE A 343 -21.12 4.82 34.98
N ALA A 344 -20.35 5.89 34.81
CA ALA A 344 -20.56 7.18 35.46
C ALA A 344 -21.93 7.78 35.10
N ASP A 345 -22.27 7.74 33.80
CA ASP A 345 -23.50 8.27 33.25
C ASP A 345 -23.76 7.70 31.84
N CYS A 346 -24.88 8.11 31.27
CA CYS A 346 -25.29 7.79 29.91
C CYS A 346 -24.33 8.28 28.82
N LYS A 347 -23.61 9.38 29.06
CA LYS A 347 -22.63 9.91 28.10
C LYS A 347 -21.46 8.94 27.98
N GLN A 348 -21.02 8.35 29.09
CA GLN A 348 -19.98 7.34 29.09
C GLN A 348 -20.40 6.08 28.33
N VAL A 349 -21.64 5.62 28.51
CA VAL A 349 -22.19 4.49 27.73
C VAL A 349 -22.13 4.79 26.22
N GLY A 350 -22.46 6.03 25.83
CA GLY A 350 -22.33 6.51 24.44
C GLY A 350 -20.90 6.50 23.91
N GLN A 351 -19.91 6.86 24.74
CA GLN A 351 -18.48 6.80 24.36
C GLN A 351 -18.02 5.37 24.08
N TRP A 352 -18.63 4.39 24.73
CA TRP A 352 -18.42 2.97 24.46
C TRP A 352 -19.31 2.41 23.34
N GLY A 353 -20.02 3.28 22.60
CA GLY A 353 -20.76 2.91 21.39
C GLY A 353 -22.06 2.15 21.66
N ARG A 354 -22.67 2.35 22.84
CA ARG A 354 -23.96 1.76 23.22
C ARG A 354 -24.94 2.86 23.66
N THR A 355 -26.23 2.51 23.72
CA THR A 355 -27.26 3.37 24.30
C THR A 355 -27.51 2.98 25.76
N CYS A 356 -28.08 3.88 26.58
CA CYS A 356 -28.37 3.58 28.00
C CYS A 356 -29.43 2.50 28.23
N SER A 357 -30.13 2.10 27.17
CA SER A 357 -31.08 1.00 27.21
C SER A 357 -30.45 -0.35 26.84
N TYR A 358 -29.17 -0.36 26.45
CA TYR A 358 -28.46 -1.56 26.02
C TYR A 358 -28.20 -2.50 27.21
N GLY A 359 -28.22 -3.80 26.94
CA GLY A 359 -28.03 -4.83 27.96
C GLY A 359 -29.32 -5.25 28.68
N ILE A 360 -29.18 -6.31 29.46
CA ILE A 360 -30.30 -6.89 30.23
C ILE A 360 -30.52 -6.10 31.52
N GLY A 361 -31.79 -5.92 31.91
CA GLY A 361 -32.10 -5.45 33.26
C GLY A 361 -31.89 -6.61 34.22
N ALA A 362 -30.91 -6.54 35.11
CA ALA A 362 -30.57 -7.57 36.07
C ALA A 362 -31.27 -7.33 37.40
N SER A 363 -31.77 -8.41 38.01
CA SER A 363 -32.39 -8.40 39.32
C SER A 363 -31.39 -8.09 40.43
N ALA A 364 -31.90 -7.76 41.62
CA ALA A 364 -31.06 -7.47 42.78
C ALA A 364 -30.16 -8.66 43.15
N GLU A 365 -30.63 -9.90 42.93
CA GLU A 365 -29.88 -11.12 43.20
C GLU A 365 -28.66 -11.25 42.31
N ILE A 366 -28.77 -10.92 41.02
CA ILE A 366 -27.63 -10.94 40.08
C ILE A 366 -26.60 -9.89 40.47
N HIS A 367 -27.05 -8.66 40.78
CA HIS A 367 -26.14 -7.58 41.19
C HIS A 367 -25.45 -7.91 42.52
N ALA A 368 -26.15 -8.51 43.47
CA ALA A 368 -25.57 -8.93 44.75
C ALA A 368 -24.57 -10.10 44.60
N ALA A 369 -24.76 -10.96 43.59
CA ALA A 369 -23.86 -12.07 43.30
C ALA A 369 -22.58 -11.64 42.57
N LEU A 370 -22.63 -10.56 41.78
CA LEU A 370 -21.44 -10.00 41.12
C LEU A 370 -20.57 -9.24 42.12
N ARG A 371 -19.25 -9.30 41.91
CA ARG A 371 -18.32 -8.48 42.70
C ARG A 371 -18.39 -7.02 42.24
N ASP A 372 -18.26 -6.08 43.18
CA ASP A 372 -18.19 -4.66 42.82
C ASP A 372 -16.87 -4.36 42.07
N GLY A 373 -16.98 -3.86 40.84
CA GLY A 373 -15.86 -3.39 40.03
C GLY A 373 -15.49 -1.93 40.27
N GLY A 374 -16.32 -1.19 41.01
CA GLY A 374 -16.23 0.25 41.17
C GLY A 374 -16.68 1.02 39.92
N GLN A 375 -16.38 2.32 39.89
CA GLN A 375 -16.71 3.18 38.74
C GLN A 375 -15.81 2.86 37.54
N LEU A 376 -16.43 2.55 36.40
CA LEU A 376 -15.75 2.33 35.12
C LEU A 376 -15.10 3.62 34.63
N ARG A 377 -13.84 3.54 34.22
CA ARG A 377 -13.08 4.64 33.63
C ARG A 377 -12.97 4.41 32.12
N ASN A 378 -12.89 5.50 31.34
CA ASN A 378 -12.67 5.39 29.89
C ASN A 378 -11.23 5.05 29.53
N ILE A 379 -10.29 5.22 30.48
CA ILE A 379 -8.97 4.63 30.36
C ILE A 379 -9.04 3.25 30.97
N VAL A 380 -8.88 2.24 30.13
CA VAL A 380 -8.90 0.82 30.50
C VAL A 380 -7.55 0.20 30.19
N GLY A 381 -7.10 -0.71 31.05
CA GLY A 381 -5.77 -1.30 30.95
C GLY A 381 -5.80 -2.83 30.98
N TRP A 382 -4.85 -3.44 30.28
CA TRP A 382 -4.54 -4.87 30.40
C TRP A 382 -3.04 -5.13 30.16
N LYS A 383 -2.37 -5.82 31.09
CA LYS A 383 -0.94 -6.22 31.00
C LYS A 383 0.03 -5.13 30.49
N GLY A 384 -0.19 -3.88 30.86
CA GLY A 384 0.67 -2.75 30.46
C GLY A 384 0.27 -2.07 29.15
N GLU A 385 -0.73 -2.57 28.42
CA GLU A 385 -1.40 -1.85 27.34
C GLU A 385 -2.57 -1.02 27.88
N TRP A 386 -2.76 0.16 27.30
CA TRP A 386 -3.72 1.15 27.75
C TRP A 386 -4.57 1.63 26.58
N TRP A 387 -5.87 1.73 26.82
CA TRP A 387 -6.83 2.11 25.79
C TRP A 387 -7.72 3.22 26.32
N TYR A 388 -7.97 4.22 25.50
CA TYR A 388 -9.02 5.20 25.70
C TYR A 388 -10.26 4.79 24.90
N MET A 389 -11.39 4.67 25.59
CA MET A 389 -12.67 4.31 25.00
C MET A 389 -13.41 5.56 24.52
N ALA A 390 -13.64 5.66 23.22
CA ALA A 390 -14.35 6.75 22.58
C ALA A 390 -14.97 6.33 21.24
N ASP A 391 -16.09 6.95 20.88
CA ASP A 391 -16.78 6.74 19.61
C ASP A 391 -17.08 5.26 19.29
N GLY A 392 -17.30 4.43 20.33
CA GLY A 392 -17.53 2.99 20.20
C GLY A 392 -16.29 2.18 19.80
N ARG A 393 -15.11 2.78 19.89
CA ARG A 393 -13.81 2.19 19.54
C ARG A 393 -12.86 2.25 20.73
N ARG A 394 -11.85 1.38 20.68
CA ARG A 394 -10.73 1.40 21.62
C ARG A 394 -9.53 2.07 20.94
N HIS A 395 -9.01 3.14 21.54
CA HIS A 395 -7.90 3.93 21.02
C HIS A 395 -6.64 3.64 21.85
N PRO A 396 -5.56 3.07 21.28
CA PRO A 396 -4.37 2.78 22.06
C PRO A 396 -3.74 4.07 22.53
N ILE A 397 -3.27 4.07 23.77
CA ILE A 397 -2.50 5.16 24.35
C ILE A 397 -1.03 4.80 24.18
N GLY A 398 -0.30 5.60 23.41
CA GLY A 398 1.08 5.26 23.01
C GLY A 398 2.07 5.18 24.18
N ASP A 399 1.84 5.97 25.23
CA ASP A 399 2.61 5.93 26.48
C ASP A 399 1.88 6.66 27.63
N THR A 400 2.51 6.64 28.80
CA THR A 400 2.09 7.30 30.04
C THR A 400 2.10 8.84 29.95
N ALA A 401 3.02 9.43 29.18
CA ALA A 401 3.14 10.88 29.04
C ALA A 401 1.91 11.49 28.33
N ASN A 402 1.34 10.77 27.36
CA ASN A 402 0.11 11.16 26.67
C ASN A 402 -1.09 11.32 27.63
N ILE A 403 -1.16 10.53 28.70
CA ILE A 403 -2.23 10.61 29.71
C ILE A 403 -2.08 11.89 30.52
N GLY A 404 -0.87 12.13 31.05
CA GLY A 404 -0.57 13.31 31.87
C GLY A 404 -0.74 14.62 31.09
N ALA A 405 -0.27 14.66 29.84
CA ALA A 405 -0.39 15.84 28.97
C ALA A 405 -1.85 16.22 28.65
N ARG A 406 -2.80 15.29 28.78
CA ARG A 406 -4.24 15.55 28.61
C ARG A 406 -4.96 15.85 29.92
N GLY A 407 -4.23 16.01 31.03
CA GLY A 407 -4.81 16.26 32.35
C GLY A 407 -5.64 15.09 32.89
N MET A 408 -5.40 13.88 32.38
CA MET A 408 -6.10 12.67 32.79
C MET A 408 -5.31 11.95 33.89
N SER A 409 -6.02 11.32 34.82
CA SER A 409 -5.41 10.50 35.88
C SER A 409 -5.30 9.05 35.45
N TYR A 410 -4.31 8.33 36.00
CA TYR A 410 -4.13 6.88 35.86
C TYR A 410 -5.22 6.04 36.51
N ALA A 411 -6.24 6.65 37.14
CA ALA A 411 -7.38 5.91 37.64
C ALA A 411 -8.01 5.12 36.48
N ASN A 412 -7.74 3.81 36.48
CA ASN A 412 -8.02 2.93 35.36
C ASN A 412 -8.87 1.75 35.82
N SER A 413 -9.66 1.24 34.89
CA SER A 413 -10.34 -0.02 35.08
C SER A 413 -9.52 -1.11 34.40
N TRP A 414 -9.05 -2.08 35.17
CA TRP A 414 -8.34 -3.24 34.66
C TRP A 414 -9.35 -4.22 34.08
N MET A 415 -9.15 -4.56 32.80
CA MET A 415 -10.03 -5.44 32.06
C MET A 415 -9.31 -6.76 31.77
N SER A 416 -10.08 -7.84 31.67
CA SER A 416 -9.60 -9.16 31.31
C SER A 416 -9.16 -9.21 29.82
N PRO A 417 -8.31 -10.19 29.43
CA PRO A 417 -7.95 -10.38 28.04
C PRO A 417 -9.21 -10.57 27.17
N GLY A 418 -9.31 -9.79 26.09
CA GLY A 418 -10.42 -9.88 25.14
C GLY A 418 -11.72 -9.20 25.58
N ALA A 419 -11.76 -8.59 26.77
CA ALA A 419 -12.91 -7.80 27.23
C ALA A 419 -13.29 -6.68 26.25
N LEU A 420 -12.30 -6.16 25.51
CA LEU A 420 -12.47 -5.07 24.57
C LEU A 420 -12.60 -5.53 23.12
N ASP A 421 -12.63 -6.83 22.83
CA ASP A 421 -12.59 -7.35 21.44
C ASP A 421 -13.84 -7.03 20.64
N GLU A 422 -14.95 -6.71 21.31
CA GLU A 422 -16.15 -6.20 20.65
C GLU A 422 -15.99 -4.77 20.09
N PHE A 423 -14.94 -4.03 20.48
CA PHE A 423 -14.72 -2.64 20.06
C PHE A 423 -13.65 -2.55 18.96
N GLY A 424 -14.01 -1.88 17.86
CA GLY A 424 -13.10 -1.64 16.75
C GLY A 424 -11.88 -0.80 17.15
N MET A 425 -10.79 -0.92 16.37
CA MET A 425 -9.55 -0.18 16.64
C MET A 425 -9.62 1.26 16.15
N GLY A 426 -9.40 2.24 17.03
CA GLY A 426 -9.31 3.66 16.68
C GLY A 426 -7.89 4.13 16.35
N ILE A 427 -7.78 5.40 15.96
CA ILE A 427 -6.48 6.11 15.88
C ILE A 427 -5.82 6.18 17.27
N PRO A 428 -4.49 6.31 17.38
CA PRO A 428 -3.82 6.49 18.66
C PRO A 428 -4.35 7.70 19.43
N PHE A 429 -4.57 7.53 20.73
CA PHE A 429 -4.96 8.61 21.62
C PHE A 429 -3.74 9.43 22.01
N LEU A 430 -3.53 10.54 21.29
CA LEU A 430 -2.31 11.35 21.39
C LEU A 430 -2.60 12.78 21.84
N ALA A 431 -1.88 13.28 22.84
CA ALA A 431 -1.91 14.71 23.18
C ALA A 431 -1.26 15.55 22.06
N GLU A 432 -1.64 16.83 21.92
CA GLU A 432 -0.95 17.72 20.97
C GLU A 432 0.54 17.77 21.28
N GLY A 433 1.40 17.60 20.25
CA GLY A 433 2.84 17.55 20.44
C GLY A 433 3.41 16.16 20.74
N TYR A 434 2.56 15.14 20.85
CA TYR A 434 2.98 13.76 21.09
C TYR A 434 2.74 12.89 19.86
N GLY A 435 3.57 11.87 19.68
CA GLY A 435 3.46 10.91 18.61
C GLY A 435 3.40 9.46 19.08
N ALA A 436 2.96 8.60 18.16
CA ALA A 436 3.00 7.16 18.31
C ALA A 436 3.65 6.54 17.07
N GLN A 437 4.27 5.39 17.27
CA GLN A 437 4.84 4.56 16.23
C GLN A 437 4.37 3.12 16.39
N ASN A 438 4.39 2.37 15.30
CA ASN A 438 4.11 0.94 15.37
C ASN A 438 5.25 0.20 16.12
N TYR A 439 4.96 -1.01 16.59
CA TYR A 439 5.95 -1.81 17.32
C TYR A 439 7.24 -2.09 16.51
N SER A 440 7.16 -2.17 15.18
CA SER A 440 8.35 -2.34 14.32
C SER A 440 9.18 -1.06 14.13
N GLY A 441 8.68 0.10 14.54
CA GLY A 441 9.38 1.38 14.36
C GLY A 441 9.50 1.82 12.89
N THR A 442 8.58 1.39 12.04
CA THR A 442 8.59 1.69 10.59
C THR A 442 7.52 2.68 10.17
N GLN A 443 6.62 3.04 11.08
CA GLN A 443 5.52 3.95 10.82
C GLN A 443 5.30 4.80 12.05
N ALA A 444 5.12 6.09 11.85
CA ALA A 444 4.91 7.04 12.92
C ALA A 444 3.89 8.11 12.55
N VAL A 445 3.17 8.57 13.57
CA VAL A 445 2.20 9.64 13.45
C VAL A 445 2.31 10.55 14.67
N MET A 446 2.13 11.84 14.47
CA MET A 446 2.14 12.86 15.50
C MET A 446 0.82 13.62 15.51
N ARG A 447 0.36 13.99 16.71
CA ARG A 447 -0.81 14.87 16.86
C ARG A 447 -0.38 16.32 16.73
N THR A 448 -0.92 17.00 15.73
CA THR A 448 -0.71 18.44 15.51
C THR A 448 -2.04 19.18 15.51
N GLY A 449 -2.20 20.12 16.46
CA GLY A 449 -3.49 20.73 16.74
C GLY A 449 -4.63 19.70 16.89
N SER A 450 -5.65 19.82 16.04
CA SER A 450 -6.79 18.89 15.98
C SER A 450 -6.60 17.72 15.00
N GLY A 451 -5.52 17.68 14.22
CA GLY A 451 -5.24 16.70 13.18
C GLY A 451 -4.13 15.71 13.53
N LEU A 452 -3.76 14.89 12.55
CA LEU A 452 -2.62 13.98 12.61
C LEU A 452 -1.68 14.28 11.44
N VAL A 453 -0.39 14.18 11.69
CA VAL A 453 0.65 14.28 10.68
C VAL A 453 1.46 13.01 10.69
N TRP A 454 1.66 12.45 9.51
CA TRP A 454 2.45 11.26 9.29
C TRP A 454 3.92 11.61 9.20
N ILE A 455 4.75 10.88 9.92
CA ILE A 455 6.20 11.06 9.95
C ILE A 455 6.82 9.98 9.07
N ASP A 456 7.57 10.41 8.06
CA ASP A 456 8.26 9.51 7.14
C ASP A 456 9.31 8.67 7.91
N PRO A 457 9.55 7.40 7.54
CA PRO A 457 10.55 6.58 8.21
C PRO A 457 11.93 7.23 8.32
N ALA A 458 12.38 7.98 7.31
CA ALA A 458 13.66 8.71 7.38
C ALA A 458 13.62 9.85 8.41
N GLN A 459 12.46 10.49 8.59
CA GLN A 459 12.28 11.54 9.60
C GLN A 459 12.24 10.97 11.02
N MET A 460 11.83 9.71 11.21
CA MET A 460 11.84 9.08 12.53
C MET A 460 13.24 8.97 13.15
N GLU A 461 14.30 9.05 12.33
CA GLU A 461 15.70 9.08 12.79
C GLU A 461 16.13 10.45 13.34
N LEU A 462 15.31 11.49 13.16
CA LEU A 462 15.56 12.81 13.73
C LEU A 462 15.20 12.79 15.21
N ASP A 463 16.09 13.31 16.07
CA ASP A 463 15.88 13.33 17.54
C ASP A 463 14.52 13.94 17.95
N ALA A 464 14.03 14.91 17.17
CA ALA A 464 12.71 15.54 17.36
C ALA A 464 11.51 14.57 17.27
N PHE A 465 11.70 13.38 16.69
CA PHE A 465 10.67 12.35 16.49
C PHE A 465 11.09 10.96 17.03
N ALA A 466 12.21 10.87 17.76
CA ALA A 466 12.75 9.58 18.23
C ALA A 466 11.91 8.95 19.36
N ASP A 467 11.26 9.77 20.20
CA ASP A 467 10.59 9.34 21.43
C ASP A 467 9.07 9.20 21.26
N PHE A 468 8.63 8.35 20.33
CA PHE A 468 7.20 8.06 20.14
C PHE A 468 6.76 6.78 20.86
N GLY A 469 5.60 6.87 21.51
CA GLY A 469 4.92 5.74 22.16
C GLY A 469 4.57 4.60 21.21
N LYS A 470 4.43 3.38 21.70
CA LYS A 470 4.19 2.19 20.85
C LYS A 470 2.71 1.86 20.73
N VAL A 471 2.25 1.58 19.51
CA VAL A 471 0.87 1.15 19.22
C VAL A 471 0.84 -0.01 18.21
N THR A 472 -0.31 -0.67 18.13
CA THR A 472 -0.53 -1.77 17.17
C THR A 472 -0.61 -1.25 15.73
N TRP A 473 -0.24 -2.11 14.76
CA TRP A 473 -0.33 -1.78 13.33
C TRP A 473 -1.76 -1.46 12.88
N LEU A 474 -2.77 -2.13 13.44
CA LEU A 474 -4.19 -1.83 13.15
C LEU A 474 -4.56 -0.38 13.49
N SER A 475 -4.04 0.14 14.60
CA SER A 475 -4.26 1.54 14.98
C SER A 475 -3.49 2.49 14.07
N MET A 476 -2.28 2.09 13.66
CA MET A 476 -1.47 2.87 12.74
C MET A 476 -2.10 2.99 11.35
N ASN A 477 -2.77 1.96 10.85
CA ASN A 477 -3.56 2.04 9.61
C ASN A 477 -4.72 3.04 9.72
N ALA A 478 -5.44 3.03 10.85
CA ALA A 478 -6.50 4.01 11.10
C ALA A 478 -5.92 5.44 11.14
N ALA A 479 -4.74 5.60 11.74
CA ALA A 479 -4.03 6.87 11.79
C ALA A 479 -3.63 7.35 10.39
N ARG A 480 -3.06 6.47 9.55
CA ARG A 480 -2.66 6.79 8.17
C ARG A 480 -3.81 7.36 7.36
N ALA A 481 -5.00 6.76 7.47
CA ALA A 481 -6.19 7.23 6.76
C ALA A 481 -6.68 8.62 7.22
N SER A 482 -6.25 9.06 8.40
CA SER A 482 -6.67 10.33 9.02
C SER A 482 -5.54 11.37 9.09
N SER A 483 -4.36 11.06 8.55
CA SER A 483 -3.17 11.90 8.62
C SER A 483 -2.79 12.48 7.26
N ILE A 484 -2.06 13.59 7.29
CA ILE A 484 -1.35 14.12 6.13
C ILE A 484 0.16 13.89 6.27
N ASP A 485 0.89 13.79 5.16
CA ASP A 485 2.35 13.62 5.20
C ASP A 485 3.06 14.89 5.69
N LEU A 486 4.12 14.74 6.50
CA LEU A 486 5.04 15.82 6.86
C LEU A 486 6.11 16.00 5.77
N PRO A 487 6.08 17.09 5.00
CA PRO A 487 7.13 17.36 4.02
C PRO A 487 8.41 17.82 4.72
N ASN A 488 9.57 17.51 4.14
CA ASN A 488 10.86 18.00 4.66
C ASN A 488 11.01 19.53 4.62
N ARG A 489 10.21 20.21 3.77
CA ARG A 489 10.17 21.66 3.60
C ARG A 489 8.73 22.13 3.50
N ILE A 490 8.34 23.02 4.40
CA ILE A 490 6.95 23.34 4.70
C ILE A 490 6.73 24.84 4.57
N ALA A 491 5.77 25.25 3.75
CA ALA A 491 5.30 26.62 3.69
C ALA A 491 4.04 26.77 4.55
N VAL A 492 4.06 27.69 5.51
CA VAL A 492 2.88 28.10 6.28
C VAL A 492 2.65 29.59 6.05
N GLY A 493 1.75 29.90 5.12
CA GLY A 493 1.58 31.27 4.63
C GLY A 493 2.86 31.77 3.95
N THR A 494 3.48 32.81 4.51
CA THR A 494 4.76 33.37 4.01
C THR A 494 6.00 32.80 4.72
N GLN A 495 5.82 31.97 5.75
CA GLN A 495 6.92 31.37 6.50
C GLN A 495 7.33 30.04 5.89
N GLY A 496 8.64 29.83 5.73
CA GLY A 496 9.22 28.56 5.30
C GLY A 496 9.84 27.85 6.49
N TYR A 497 9.63 26.54 6.60
CA TYR A 497 10.25 25.69 7.60
C TYR A 497 10.95 24.51 6.94
N VAL A 498 12.08 24.09 7.49
CA VAL A 498 12.71 22.80 7.16
C VAL A 498 12.68 21.89 8.38
N VAL A 499 12.45 20.60 8.15
CA VAL A 499 12.39 19.59 9.21
C VAL A 499 13.82 19.16 9.55
N THR A 500 14.20 19.32 10.82
CA THR A 500 15.56 19.04 11.30
C THR A 500 15.53 18.15 12.54
N ASN A 501 16.70 17.70 12.99
CA ASN A 501 16.89 16.90 14.20
C ASN A 501 16.40 17.61 15.47
N ARG A 502 16.20 18.93 15.43
CA ARG A 502 15.65 19.74 16.53
C ARG A 502 14.20 20.18 16.29
N GLY A 503 13.57 19.68 15.24
CA GLY A 503 12.21 20.05 14.82
C GLY A 503 12.21 21.07 13.68
N LEU A 504 11.16 21.89 13.61
CA LEU A 504 10.97 22.86 12.52
C LEU A 504 11.89 24.07 12.70
N LEU A 505 12.82 24.23 11.76
CA LEU A 505 13.66 25.41 11.64
C LEU A 505 13.01 26.38 10.65
N GLU A 506 12.66 27.57 11.11
CA GLU A 506 12.16 28.62 10.21
C GLU A 506 13.32 29.20 9.39
N VAL A 507 13.14 29.25 8.07
CA VAL A 507 14.13 29.69 7.08
C VAL A 507 13.50 30.65 6.08
N ARG A 508 14.32 31.41 5.37
CA ARG A 508 13.84 32.14 4.19
C ARG A 508 13.76 31.17 3.02
N MET A 509 12.56 30.99 2.45
CA MET A 509 12.37 30.07 1.31
C MET A 509 13.30 30.40 0.12
N ALA A 510 13.59 31.69 -0.12
CA ALA A 510 14.53 32.12 -1.16
C ALA A 510 15.99 31.65 -0.91
N GLU A 511 16.38 31.41 0.35
CA GLU A 511 17.69 30.86 0.70
C GLU A 511 17.74 29.32 0.57
N PHE A 512 16.58 28.68 0.33
CA PHE A 512 16.39 27.23 0.23
C PHE A 512 15.81 26.83 -1.13
N GLY A 513 16.31 27.44 -2.22
CA GLY A 513 15.92 27.16 -3.60
C GLY A 513 14.66 27.88 -4.08
N GLY A 514 13.90 28.54 -3.21
CA GLY A 514 12.69 29.30 -3.55
C GLY A 514 11.38 28.65 -3.08
N THR A 515 10.28 29.38 -3.21
CA THR A 515 8.96 28.99 -2.68
C THR A 515 8.37 27.73 -3.33
N SER A 516 8.73 27.43 -4.58
CA SER A 516 8.24 26.24 -5.32
C SER A 516 8.68 24.91 -4.72
N PHE A 517 9.70 24.91 -3.86
CA PHE A 517 10.23 23.71 -3.22
C PHE A 517 9.66 23.43 -1.82
N PHE A 518 8.77 24.29 -1.34
CA PHE A 518 8.10 24.14 -0.05
C PHE A 518 6.66 23.69 -0.26
N SER A 519 6.27 22.63 0.45
CA SER A 519 4.91 22.11 0.40
C SER A 519 4.00 22.89 1.35
N PRO A 520 2.82 23.34 0.90
CA PRO A 520 1.94 24.16 1.72
C PRO A 520 1.25 23.32 2.80
N LEU A 521 1.37 23.76 4.06
CA LEU A 521 0.61 23.25 5.21
C LEU A 521 -0.04 24.40 5.99
N THR A 522 -1.06 24.08 6.80
CA THR A 522 -1.70 25.07 7.69
C THR A 522 -0.98 25.17 9.03
N GLN A 523 -1.19 26.26 9.77
CA GLN A 523 -0.68 26.40 11.14
C GLN A 523 -1.13 25.25 12.05
N ALA A 524 -2.34 24.74 11.87
CA ALA A 524 -2.85 23.61 12.63
C ALA A 524 -2.04 22.32 12.37
N ASN A 525 -1.51 22.15 11.17
CA ASN A 525 -0.73 20.96 10.80
C ASN A 525 0.69 20.96 11.39
N VAL A 526 1.28 22.11 11.67
CA VAL A 526 2.64 22.19 12.22
C VAL A 526 2.67 22.44 13.73
N ARG A 527 1.52 22.78 14.32
CA ARG A 527 1.40 23.11 15.74
C ARG A 527 1.70 21.88 16.61
N GLY A 528 2.60 22.05 17.59
CA GLY A 528 3.03 20.98 18.49
C GLY A 528 4.31 20.27 18.02
N ILE A 529 4.73 20.44 16.76
CA ILE A 529 6.06 20.00 16.32
C ILE A 529 7.12 20.87 17.02
N PRO A 530 8.21 20.30 17.59
CA PRO A 530 9.26 21.08 18.23
C PRO A 530 9.80 22.18 17.32
N SER A 531 10.13 23.34 17.88
CA SER A 531 10.76 24.43 17.12
C SER A 531 12.27 24.38 17.29
N ALA A 532 13.00 24.41 16.17
CA ALA A 532 14.44 24.56 16.13
C ALA A 532 14.89 26.04 16.07
N GLY A 533 13.96 26.99 16.23
CA GLY A 533 14.21 28.42 16.13
C GLY A 533 14.19 28.92 14.68
N ARG A 534 14.99 29.97 14.42
CA ARG A 534 15.09 30.67 13.14
C ARG A 534 16.55 30.71 12.66
N ALA A 535 16.78 30.45 11.37
CA ALA A 535 18.07 30.62 10.73
C ALA A 535 17.91 31.42 9.44
N PHE A 536 18.19 32.72 9.50
CA PHE A 536 18.19 33.62 8.36
C PHE A 536 19.62 34.06 8.05
N GLY A 537 20.01 34.06 6.77
CA GLY A 537 21.38 34.40 6.38
C GLY A 537 22.36 33.24 6.66
N GLN A 538 23.56 33.56 7.13
CA GLN A 538 24.64 32.57 7.27
C GLN A 538 24.39 31.59 8.42
N HIS A 539 24.33 30.29 8.11
CA HIS A 539 24.17 29.22 9.10
C HIS A 539 24.64 27.86 8.54
N TYR A 540 24.74 26.84 9.40
CA TYR A 540 25.18 25.50 9.00
C TYR A 540 24.03 24.51 8.90
N GLN A 541 24.01 23.77 7.79
CA GLN A 541 23.12 22.66 7.53
C GLN A 541 23.93 21.41 7.23
N ALA A 542 23.38 20.24 7.55
CA ALA A 542 23.90 18.97 7.09
C ALA A 542 22.75 17.98 6.89
N GLU A 543 23.04 16.90 6.18
CA GLU A 543 22.12 15.76 6.09
C GLU A 543 22.45 14.77 7.21
N LEU A 544 21.43 14.04 7.65
CA LEU A 544 21.57 12.99 8.64
C LEU A 544 22.48 11.89 8.09
N GLY A 545 23.38 11.36 8.91
CA GLY A 545 24.40 10.40 8.47
C GLY A 545 25.56 10.98 7.64
N SER A 546 25.42 12.17 7.06
CA SER A 546 26.48 12.81 6.26
C SER A 546 27.56 13.49 7.12
N SER A 547 28.82 13.31 6.72
CA SER A 547 29.98 14.02 7.28
C SER A 547 30.15 15.43 6.72
N THR A 548 29.53 15.71 5.56
CA THR A 548 29.59 17.03 4.91
C THR A 548 28.72 18.01 5.67
N VAL A 549 29.32 19.14 6.05
CA VAL A 549 28.62 20.29 6.61
C VAL A 549 28.60 21.39 5.56
N TRP A 550 27.42 21.97 5.35
CA TRP A 550 27.18 23.01 4.39
C TRP A 550 27.00 24.35 5.09
N LEU A 551 27.74 25.37 4.67
CA LEU A 551 27.48 26.75 4.99
C LEU A 551 26.46 27.31 4.01
N MET A 552 25.31 27.70 4.52
CA MET A 552 24.25 28.35 3.77
C MET A 552 24.54 29.83 3.64
N ARG A 553 24.62 30.37 2.42
CA ARG A 553 24.90 31.79 2.18
C ARG A 553 24.38 32.23 0.81
N ASP A 554 23.58 33.29 0.79
CA ASP A 554 23.01 33.91 -0.42
C ASP A 554 22.24 32.92 -1.30
N GLY A 555 21.51 31.99 -0.68
CA GLY A 555 20.76 30.95 -1.39
C GLY A 555 21.60 29.85 -2.03
N MET A 556 22.88 29.75 -1.67
CA MET A 556 23.77 28.68 -2.07
C MET A 556 24.29 27.91 -0.85
N ARG A 557 24.70 26.66 -1.07
CA ARG A 557 25.42 25.84 -0.09
C ARG A 557 26.90 25.74 -0.46
N GLU A 558 27.78 25.83 0.53
CA GLU A 558 29.24 25.70 0.39
C GLU A 558 29.74 24.63 1.37
N PRO A 559 30.48 23.60 0.92
CA PRO A 559 30.99 22.59 1.83
C PRO A 559 32.10 23.19 2.71
N VAL A 560 32.02 22.98 4.02
CA VAL A 560 32.95 23.56 5.00
C VAL A 560 33.58 22.50 5.90
N THR A 561 34.87 22.64 6.15
CA THR A 561 35.62 21.79 7.09
C THR A 561 35.45 22.28 8.53
N ALA A 562 35.96 21.51 9.50
CA ALA A 562 36.02 21.97 10.90
C ALA A 562 36.89 23.22 11.06
N THR A 563 37.95 23.37 10.26
CA THR A 563 38.83 24.54 10.28
C THR A 563 38.10 25.78 9.77
N ASP A 564 37.36 25.68 8.67
CA ASP A 564 36.58 26.80 8.12
C ASP A 564 35.52 27.28 9.10
N ARG A 565 34.83 26.34 9.77
CA ARG A 565 33.85 26.65 10.81
C ARG A 565 34.48 27.33 12.02
N SER A 566 35.68 26.91 12.41
CA SER A 566 36.41 27.54 13.52
C SER A 566 36.84 28.97 13.16
N ALA A 567 37.23 29.21 11.91
CA ALA A 567 37.60 30.55 11.43
C ALA A 567 36.39 31.50 11.34
N ALA A 568 35.20 30.99 11.02
CA ALA A 568 33.96 31.76 10.88
C ALA A 568 33.13 31.88 12.19
N ALA A 569 33.61 31.33 13.30
CA ALA A 569 32.84 31.23 14.55
C ALA A 569 32.39 32.58 15.14
N ALA A 570 33.09 33.67 14.81
CA ALA A 570 32.72 35.02 15.26
C ALA A 570 31.51 35.60 14.50
N THR A 571 31.18 35.07 13.32
CA THR A 571 30.16 35.64 12.42
C THR A 571 29.04 34.67 12.03
N VAL A 572 29.23 33.36 12.21
CA VAL A 572 28.25 32.32 11.87
C VAL A 572 27.89 31.51 13.11
N PRO A 573 26.59 31.34 13.47
CA PRO A 573 26.18 30.49 14.58
C PRO A 573 26.71 29.06 14.43
N SER A 574 27.28 28.51 15.50
CA SER A 574 27.93 27.18 15.48
C SER A 574 26.96 26.00 15.38
N THR A 575 25.66 26.24 15.55
CA THR A 575 24.64 25.19 15.46
C THR A 575 24.58 24.61 14.05
N ILE A 576 24.75 23.29 13.96
CA ILE A 576 24.49 22.53 12.73
C ILE A 576 23.09 21.95 12.84
N HIS A 577 22.21 22.37 11.95
CA HIS A 577 20.88 21.79 11.79
C HIS A 577 20.96 20.61 10.83
N ARG A 578 20.41 19.46 11.22
CA ARG A 578 20.49 18.23 10.42
C ARG A 578 19.12 17.81 9.94
N GLY A 579 18.89 17.75 8.64
CA GLY A 579 17.66 17.21 8.05
C GLY A 579 17.89 15.83 7.45
N VAL A 580 16.83 15.15 7.03
CA VAL A 580 16.95 13.87 6.33
C VAL A 580 17.65 14.04 4.98
N GLU A 581 18.21 12.97 4.43
CA GLU A 581 18.86 12.97 3.12
C GLU A 581 17.96 13.58 2.01
N GLY A 582 18.56 14.39 1.15
CA GLY A 582 17.93 15.02 -0.01
C GLY A 582 17.31 16.40 0.26
N TYR A 583 17.06 16.82 1.51
CA TYR A 583 16.36 18.10 1.77
C TYR A 583 17.16 19.35 1.31
N LEU A 584 18.46 19.21 1.04
CA LEU A 584 19.33 20.28 0.54
C LEU A 584 19.57 20.24 -0.98
N ASP A 585 19.08 19.23 -1.71
CA ASP A 585 19.48 18.96 -3.10
C ASP A 585 19.17 20.09 -4.09
N TRP A 586 18.11 20.84 -3.83
CA TRP A 586 17.65 21.93 -4.68
C TRP A 586 18.32 23.27 -4.36
N ILE A 587 19.23 23.28 -3.39
CA ILE A 587 20.02 24.46 -3.06
C ILE A 587 21.29 24.38 -3.91
N PRO A 588 21.51 25.35 -4.83
CA PRO A 588 22.69 25.36 -5.66
C PRO A 588 23.97 25.33 -4.85
N GLU A 589 24.94 24.56 -5.31
CA GLU A 589 26.26 24.50 -4.69
C GLU A 589 27.14 25.62 -5.22
N ARG A 590 27.75 26.38 -4.31
CA ARG A 590 28.63 27.49 -4.69
C ARG A 590 29.86 26.92 -5.40
N SER A 591 30.10 27.38 -6.63
CA SER A 591 31.29 27.01 -7.39
C SER A 591 32.56 27.42 -6.65
N SER A 592 33.46 26.46 -6.47
CA SER A 592 34.82 26.64 -5.93
C SER A 592 35.90 26.74 -7.02
N TYR A 593 35.49 26.67 -8.30
CA TYR A 593 36.41 26.63 -9.44
C TYR A 593 36.95 28.03 -9.77
N SER A 594 38.26 28.11 -9.99
CA SER A 594 38.94 29.32 -10.43
C SER A 594 38.44 29.80 -11.80
N PRO A 595 38.49 31.11 -12.12
CA PRO A 595 38.22 31.60 -13.48
C PRO A 595 39.13 30.97 -14.54
N GLY A 596 38.58 30.66 -15.71
CA GLY A 596 39.28 29.98 -16.81
C GLY A 596 39.23 28.45 -16.75
N THR A 597 38.59 27.87 -15.74
CA THR A 597 38.35 26.42 -15.67
C THR A 597 37.20 26.02 -16.60
N LEU A 598 37.45 25.07 -17.49
CA LEU A 598 36.40 24.46 -18.30
C LEU A 598 35.66 23.40 -17.49
N LEU A 599 34.36 23.57 -17.34
CA LEU A 599 33.46 22.66 -16.67
C LEU A 599 32.58 21.94 -17.70
N ARG A 600 32.22 20.69 -17.41
CA ARG A 600 31.21 19.93 -18.16
C ARG A 600 30.11 19.53 -17.21
N ASP A 601 28.91 20.03 -17.45
CA ASP A 601 27.72 19.54 -16.77
C ASP A 601 27.49 18.08 -17.14
N THR A 602 27.48 17.21 -16.12
CA THR A 602 27.30 15.76 -16.31
C THR A 602 25.93 15.38 -16.83
N GLU A 603 24.91 16.24 -16.65
CA GLU A 603 23.54 15.95 -17.11
C GLU A 603 23.31 16.45 -18.54
N SER A 604 23.53 17.73 -18.81
CA SER A 604 23.29 18.32 -20.14
C SER A 604 24.44 18.10 -21.13
N GLY A 605 25.63 17.77 -20.65
CA GLY A 605 26.86 17.71 -21.45
C GLY A 605 27.43 19.09 -21.83
N GLU A 606 26.80 20.18 -21.39
CA GLU A 606 27.16 21.56 -21.70
C GLU A 606 28.58 21.90 -21.18
N LEU A 607 29.36 22.58 -22.02
CA LEU A 607 30.70 23.06 -21.68
C LEU A 607 30.67 24.53 -21.26
N LEU A 608 31.30 24.82 -20.13
CA LEU A 608 31.15 26.08 -19.40
C LEU A 608 32.48 26.56 -18.89
N LEU A 609 32.92 27.72 -19.34
CA LEU A 609 34.13 28.35 -18.88
C LEU A 609 33.80 29.34 -17.76
N THR A 610 34.43 29.13 -16.60
CA THR A 610 34.21 29.95 -15.41
C THR A 610 34.80 31.35 -15.54
N SER A 611 34.09 32.35 -15.04
CA SER A 611 34.58 33.71 -14.79
C SER A 611 34.04 34.19 -13.44
N ARG A 612 34.66 35.23 -12.87
CA ARG A 612 34.25 35.80 -11.57
C ARG A 612 32.83 36.38 -11.58
N SER A 613 32.39 36.91 -12.73
CA SER A 613 31.12 37.65 -12.81
C SER A 613 30.06 36.96 -13.67
N THR A 614 30.46 36.13 -14.62
CA THR A 614 29.56 35.47 -15.58
C THR A 614 30.06 34.06 -15.89
N THR A 615 29.27 33.31 -16.64
CA THR A 615 29.71 32.03 -17.23
C THR A 615 29.73 32.15 -18.76
N VAL A 616 30.75 31.61 -19.40
CA VAL A 616 30.83 31.55 -20.87
C VAL A 616 30.50 30.13 -21.31
N ARG A 617 29.45 29.95 -22.13
CA ARG A 617 29.18 28.66 -22.78
C ARG A 617 30.20 28.43 -23.88
N VAL A 618 30.71 27.22 -24.04
CA VAL A 618 31.69 26.88 -25.07
C VAL A 618 31.10 25.82 -26.00
N SER A 619 30.89 26.14 -27.28
CA SER A 619 30.31 25.18 -28.24
C SER A 619 31.24 24.00 -28.51
N ASP A 620 32.55 24.24 -28.51
CA ASP A 620 33.57 23.27 -28.83
C ASP A 620 34.86 23.58 -28.05
N ALA A 621 35.28 22.68 -27.17
CA ALA A 621 36.48 22.86 -26.33
C ALA A 621 37.75 23.15 -27.16
N ARG A 622 37.81 22.75 -28.44
CA ARG A 622 38.95 23.03 -29.33
C ARG A 622 39.21 24.53 -29.51
N VAL A 623 38.19 25.39 -29.39
CA VAL A 623 38.35 26.86 -29.46
C VAL A 623 39.24 27.39 -28.32
N LEU A 624 39.19 26.74 -27.15
CA LEU A 624 40.01 27.12 -25.99
C LEU A 624 41.49 26.81 -26.22
N ASN A 625 41.79 25.64 -26.82
CA ASN A 625 43.14 25.31 -27.26
C ASN A 625 43.67 26.32 -28.29
N GLN A 626 42.81 26.84 -29.17
CA GLN A 626 43.22 27.88 -30.11
C GLN A 626 43.50 29.23 -29.44
N LEU A 627 42.95 29.48 -28.24
CA LEU A 627 43.22 30.65 -27.41
C LEU A 627 44.33 30.45 -26.37
N GLY A 628 44.87 29.23 -26.25
CA GLY A 628 45.91 28.91 -25.26
C GLY A 628 45.36 28.69 -23.85
N LEU A 629 44.05 28.45 -23.74
CA LEU A 629 43.36 28.11 -22.51
C LEU A 629 43.25 26.59 -22.36
N ASP A 630 43.13 26.11 -21.12
CA ASP A 630 42.89 24.69 -20.85
C ASP A 630 41.54 24.26 -21.43
N SER A 631 41.57 23.25 -22.30
CA SER A 631 40.37 22.67 -22.91
C SER A 631 39.88 21.42 -22.21
N THR A 632 40.49 21.03 -21.09
CA THR A 632 40.17 19.78 -20.39
C THR A 632 38.96 20.00 -19.49
N PRO A 633 37.79 19.40 -19.79
CA PRO A 633 36.60 19.64 -18.99
C PRO A 633 36.69 18.91 -17.64
N THR A 634 36.41 19.64 -16.56
CA THR A 634 36.13 19.06 -15.24
C THR A 634 34.64 18.77 -15.12
N ALA A 635 34.28 17.52 -14.83
CA ALA A 635 32.88 17.14 -14.64
C ALA A 635 32.28 17.82 -13.40
N ILE A 636 31.09 18.40 -13.53
CA ILE A 636 30.35 19.04 -12.44
C ILE A 636 28.91 18.51 -12.38
N THR A 637 28.35 18.52 -11.18
CA THR A 637 26.95 18.16 -10.96
C THR A 637 26.00 19.30 -11.38
N PRO A 638 24.71 19.00 -11.61
CA PRO A 638 23.68 20.02 -11.84
C PRO A 638 23.56 21.04 -10.69
N SER A 639 23.83 20.63 -9.44
CA SER A 639 23.83 21.53 -8.28
C SER A 639 24.91 22.62 -8.38
N VAL A 640 26.12 22.25 -8.78
CA VAL A 640 27.23 23.20 -9.02
C VAL A 640 26.92 24.05 -10.24
N ARG A 641 26.36 23.47 -11.30
CA ARG A 641 25.92 24.20 -12.51
C ARG A 641 24.94 25.32 -12.16
N ALA A 642 23.93 25.03 -11.34
CA ALA A 642 22.95 26.01 -10.89
C ALA A 642 23.57 27.11 -10.01
N GLY A 643 24.70 26.84 -9.36
CA GLY A 643 25.43 27.80 -8.53
C GLY A 643 26.42 28.67 -9.30
N LEU A 644 26.62 28.44 -10.59
CA LEU A 644 27.45 29.29 -11.44
C LEU A 644 26.74 30.62 -11.74
N PRO A 645 27.49 31.72 -11.94
CA PRO A 645 26.93 32.96 -12.46
C PRO A 645 26.18 32.75 -13.78
N ALA A 646 25.25 33.65 -14.10
CA ALA A 646 24.47 33.57 -15.34
C ALA A 646 25.36 33.48 -16.59
N VAL A 647 24.91 32.70 -17.58
CA VAL A 647 25.60 32.58 -18.86
C VAL A 647 25.47 33.91 -19.61
N SER A 648 26.60 34.54 -19.93
CA SER A 648 26.60 35.84 -20.62
C SER A 648 26.74 35.73 -22.13
N MET A 649 27.33 34.65 -22.64
CA MET A 649 27.59 34.45 -24.06
C MET A 649 27.92 33.00 -24.41
N THR A 650 27.97 32.70 -25.71
CA THR A 650 28.46 31.44 -26.27
C THR A 650 29.71 31.70 -27.10
N LEU A 651 30.80 31.00 -26.77
CA LEU A 651 32.05 30.99 -27.48
C LEU A 651 32.06 29.84 -28.51
N ASP A 652 32.12 30.20 -29.79
CA ASP A 652 32.18 29.28 -30.92
C ASP A 652 33.28 29.74 -31.90
N ALA A 653 33.77 28.82 -32.73
CA ALA A 653 34.75 29.06 -33.80
C ALA A 653 34.27 30.05 -34.86
N ASP A 654 32.95 30.31 -34.92
CA ASP A 654 32.35 31.25 -35.87
C ASP A 654 32.40 32.72 -35.45
N TYR A 655 32.88 33.00 -34.24
CA TYR A 655 33.01 34.34 -33.70
C TYR A 655 34.48 34.78 -33.62
N GLY A 656 34.69 36.08 -33.75
CA GLY A 656 35.92 36.73 -33.37
C GLY A 656 35.92 37.02 -31.87
N ILE A 657 37.10 37.26 -31.33
CA ILE A 657 37.29 37.51 -29.89
C ILE A 657 37.72 38.95 -29.69
N ARG A 658 37.11 39.60 -28.69
CA ARG A 658 37.50 40.94 -28.23
C ARG A 658 38.09 40.87 -26.82
N CYS A 659 39.38 41.16 -26.73
CA CYS A 659 40.13 41.30 -25.46
C CYS A 659 41.00 42.56 -25.49
N GLY A 660 40.34 43.73 -25.55
CA GLY A 660 40.96 45.03 -25.80
C GLY A 660 41.38 45.27 -27.27
N VAL A 661 41.52 44.20 -28.05
CA VAL A 661 41.68 44.19 -29.51
C VAL A 661 40.77 43.12 -30.12
N ASP A 662 40.34 43.34 -31.36
CA ASP A 662 39.59 42.34 -32.13
C ASP A 662 40.56 41.41 -32.85
N GLY A 663 40.35 40.11 -32.71
CA GLY A 663 41.19 39.09 -33.34
C GLY A 663 40.48 37.74 -33.47
N ILE A 664 41.24 36.72 -33.89
CA ILE A 664 40.78 35.33 -33.97
C ILE A 664 41.63 34.44 -33.06
N ALA A 665 41.04 33.35 -32.58
CA ALA A 665 41.75 32.29 -31.89
C ALA A 665 42.58 31.48 -32.88
N SER A 666 43.90 31.41 -32.72
CA SER A 666 44.72 30.54 -33.56
C SER A 666 46.04 30.19 -32.90
N TRP A 667 46.40 28.90 -32.91
CA TRP A 667 47.70 28.40 -32.43
C TRP A 667 48.01 28.78 -30.96
N GLY A 668 47.01 28.72 -30.09
CA GLY A 668 47.18 29.00 -28.67
C GLY A 668 47.25 30.49 -28.32
N GLN A 669 46.83 31.37 -29.23
CA GLN A 669 46.95 32.81 -29.08
C GLN A 669 45.73 33.55 -29.65
N LEU A 670 45.43 34.72 -29.09
CA LEU A 670 44.59 35.72 -29.76
C LEU A 670 45.44 36.47 -30.79
N ARG A 671 45.12 36.29 -32.07
CA ARG A 671 45.79 36.92 -33.21
C ARG A 671 44.99 38.15 -33.67
N PRO A 672 45.42 39.39 -33.39
CA PRO A 672 44.71 40.59 -33.79
C PRO A 672 44.74 40.82 -35.30
N TYR A 673 43.78 41.55 -35.87
CA TYR A 673 43.85 41.93 -37.29
C TYR A 673 44.92 43.00 -37.54
N ALA A 674 45.64 42.87 -38.65
CA ALA A 674 46.68 43.82 -39.05
C ALA A 674 46.14 45.23 -39.31
N ASN A 675 44.89 45.34 -39.80
CA ASN A 675 44.22 46.60 -40.11
C ASN A 675 42.69 46.39 -40.24
N ALA A 676 41.95 47.50 -40.42
CA ALA A 676 40.49 47.49 -40.57
C ALA A 676 40.00 46.69 -41.80
N THR A 677 40.76 46.72 -42.90
CA THR A 677 40.44 45.98 -44.13
C THR A 677 40.51 44.47 -43.89
N ALA A 678 41.53 43.99 -43.18
CA ALA A 678 41.64 42.61 -42.74
C ALA A 678 40.44 42.23 -41.86
N ARG A 679 40.15 43.01 -40.81
CA ARG A 679 38.98 42.78 -39.94
C ARG A 679 37.68 42.67 -40.72
N GLN A 680 37.44 43.58 -41.68
CA GLN A 680 36.23 43.56 -42.50
C GLN A 680 36.17 42.36 -43.45
N ALA A 681 37.30 41.92 -43.99
CA ALA A 681 37.35 40.77 -44.90
C ALA A 681 36.98 39.47 -44.21
N TRP A 682 37.37 39.29 -42.94
CA TRP A 682 37.05 38.12 -42.13
C TRP A 682 35.57 38.05 -41.70
N ARG A 683 34.87 39.19 -41.66
CA ARG A 683 33.42 39.30 -41.34
C ARG A 683 32.96 38.48 -40.13
N LEU A 684 33.76 38.48 -39.05
CA LEU A 684 33.36 37.85 -37.79
C LEU A 684 32.64 38.85 -36.90
N THR A 685 31.65 38.37 -36.15
CA THR A 685 31.10 39.08 -34.98
C THR A 685 32.06 38.89 -33.82
N HIS A 686 32.45 39.95 -33.12
CA HIS A 686 33.43 39.88 -32.02
C HIS A 686 32.75 39.88 -30.66
N GLU A 687 32.87 38.75 -29.95
CA GLU A 687 32.35 38.59 -28.59
C GLU A 687 33.36 39.13 -27.56
N GLN A 688 32.87 39.97 -26.64
CA GLN A 688 33.68 40.53 -25.55
C GLN A 688 33.85 39.51 -24.42
N LEU A 689 34.99 38.84 -24.36
CA LEU A 689 35.26 37.91 -23.26
C LEU A 689 35.42 38.66 -21.93
N PRO A 690 35.05 38.02 -20.79
CA PRO A 690 35.31 38.57 -19.46
C PRO A 690 36.79 38.91 -19.25
N ALA A 691 37.07 39.98 -18.50
CA ALA A 691 38.42 40.53 -18.34
C ALA A 691 39.41 39.54 -17.70
N ASP A 692 38.93 38.70 -16.78
CA ASP A 692 39.69 37.66 -16.10
C ASP A 692 40.03 36.46 -17.01
N ILE A 693 39.17 36.16 -17.99
CA ILE A 693 39.47 35.20 -19.07
C ILE A 693 40.44 35.83 -20.07
N CYS A 694 40.20 37.08 -20.50
CA CYS A 694 41.09 37.79 -21.42
C CYS A 694 42.53 37.91 -20.91
N ALA A 695 42.72 38.08 -19.60
CA ALA A 695 44.03 38.16 -18.97
C ALA A 695 44.85 36.87 -19.09
N GLN A 696 44.20 35.72 -19.32
CA GLN A 696 44.85 34.41 -19.46
C GLN A 696 45.23 34.06 -20.90
N ILE A 697 44.72 34.81 -21.88
CA ILE A 697 44.91 34.52 -23.31
C ILE A 697 46.19 35.19 -23.83
N PRO A 698 47.19 34.42 -24.33
CA PRO A 698 48.39 35.00 -24.92
C PRO A 698 48.08 35.80 -26.19
N ARG A 699 48.77 36.92 -26.39
CA ARG A 699 48.68 37.71 -27.63
C ARG A 699 49.70 37.22 -28.65
N GLY A 700 49.23 36.97 -29.88
CA GLY A 700 50.07 36.60 -31.00
C GLY A 700 50.30 37.74 -32.00
N SER A 701 50.99 37.44 -33.10
CA SER A 701 51.23 38.39 -34.18
C SER A 701 49.93 38.78 -34.91
N THR A 702 49.95 39.86 -35.69
CA THR A 702 48.77 40.25 -36.47
C THR A 702 48.46 39.26 -37.58
N ILE A 703 47.20 39.23 -38.03
CA ILE A 703 46.75 38.48 -39.21
C ILE A 703 46.16 39.40 -40.28
N ASP A 704 46.36 39.04 -41.53
CA ASP A 704 45.84 39.77 -42.70
C ASP A 704 44.87 38.90 -43.50
N ARG A 705 44.59 39.29 -44.75
CA ARG A 705 43.64 38.64 -45.66
C ARG A 705 44.22 37.45 -46.39
N ILE A 706 45.55 37.31 -46.48
CA ILE A 706 46.18 36.14 -47.09
C ILE A 706 46.52 35.12 -46.00
N ALA A 707 45.74 34.05 -45.95
CA ALA A 707 45.90 32.97 -44.99
C ALA A 707 46.67 31.80 -45.61
N ILE A 708 47.60 31.25 -44.84
CA ILE A 708 48.31 30.01 -45.15
C ILE A 708 47.83 28.96 -44.16
N ASP A 709 47.29 27.87 -44.67
CA ASP A 709 46.83 26.74 -43.90
C ASP A 709 48.01 25.85 -43.43
N ASN A 710 47.72 24.87 -42.59
CA ASN A 710 48.69 23.96 -42.01
C ASN A 710 49.48 23.17 -43.06
N ASP A 711 48.84 22.81 -44.18
CA ASP A 711 49.45 22.09 -45.31
C ASP A 711 50.23 23.00 -46.28
N GLY A 712 50.23 24.32 -46.03
CA GLY A 712 50.85 25.32 -46.89
C GLY A 712 49.92 25.87 -47.98
N SER A 713 48.67 25.41 -48.07
CA SER A 713 47.67 25.93 -49.01
C SER A 713 47.38 27.41 -48.76
N LEU A 714 47.27 28.17 -49.85
CA LEU A 714 47.06 29.62 -49.81
C LEU A 714 45.58 29.95 -50.02
N TYR A 715 45.09 30.87 -49.20
CA TYR A 715 43.71 31.34 -49.25
C TYR A 715 43.65 32.88 -49.16
N LEU A 716 42.77 33.48 -49.96
CA LEU A 716 42.31 34.85 -49.77
C LEU A 716 41.05 34.82 -48.91
N ILE A 717 41.08 35.54 -47.79
CA ILE A 717 39.90 35.82 -46.99
C ILE A 717 39.22 37.08 -47.54
N GLU A 718 37.96 36.92 -47.93
CA GLU A 718 37.16 37.99 -48.48
C GLU A 718 35.67 37.74 -48.22
N ASN A 719 34.99 38.77 -47.72
CA ASN A 719 33.57 38.71 -47.39
C ASN A 719 33.16 37.50 -46.52
N GLY A 720 34.03 37.11 -45.57
CA GLY A 720 33.78 35.99 -44.65
C GLY A 720 34.01 34.60 -45.25
N THR A 721 34.48 34.51 -46.50
CA THR A 721 34.78 33.23 -47.16
C THR A 721 36.28 33.03 -47.36
N ARG A 722 36.72 31.78 -47.41
CA ARG A 722 38.09 31.40 -47.80
C ARG A 722 38.12 31.00 -49.27
N ARG A 723 38.86 31.74 -50.09
CA ARG A 723 38.99 31.52 -51.54
C ARG A 723 40.36 30.91 -51.82
N ALA A 724 40.40 29.68 -52.33
CA ALA A 724 41.67 29.00 -52.61
C ALA A 724 42.49 29.74 -53.69
N ILE A 725 43.81 29.76 -53.52
CA ILE A 725 44.79 30.32 -54.45
C ILE A 725 45.76 29.20 -54.81
N ASP A 726 45.92 28.91 -56.09
CA ASP A 726 46.76 27.80 -56.58
C ASP A 726 48.27 28.08 -56.44
N SER A 727 48.68 29.35 -56.56
CA SER A 727 50.09 29.69 -56.64
C SER A 727 50.39 31.15 -56.24
N GLN A 728 51.64 31.40 -55.84
CA GLN A 728 52.17 32.75 -55.62
C GLN A 728 52.08 33.62 -56.88
N ARG A 729 52.07 33.00 -58.06
CA ARG A 729 51.88 33.70 -59.34
C ARG A 729 50.46 34.26 -59.45
N THR A 730 49.45 33.46 -59.17
CA THR A 730 48.05 33.91 -59.15
C THR A 730 47.86 35.01 -58.12
N LEU A 731 48.46 34.88 -56.93
CA LEU A 731 48.44 35.93 -55.91
C LEU A 731 48.97 37.27 -56.44
N ARG A 732 50.14 37.27 -57.10
CA ARG A 732 50.76 38.48 -57.68
C ARG A 732 49.94 39.04 -58.84
N TYR A 733 49.39 38.20 -59.69
CA TYR A 733 48.57 38.61 -60.83
C TYR A 733 47.34 39.41 -60.40
N HIS A 734 46.69 39.00 -59.30
CA HIS A 734 45.54 39.71 -58.74
C HIS A 734 45.94 40.88 -57.80
N GLY A 735 47.22 41.27 -57.76
CA GLY A 735 47.69 42.42 -56.99
C GLY A 735 47.82 42.19 -55.47
N PHE A 736 47.71 40.94 -55.00
CA PHE A 736 47.77 40.61 -53.57
C PHE A 736 49.17 40.23 -53.07
N GLY A 737 50.19 40.30 -53.93
CA GLY A 737 51.56 39.86 -53.62
C GLY A 737 52.27 40.69 -52.53
N THR A 738 51.78 41.88 -52.21
CA THR A 738 52.32 42.78 -51.17
C THR A 738 51.58 42.67 -49.83
N ILE A 739 50.45 41.94 -49.77
CA ILE A 739 49.71 41.72 -48.53
C ILE A 739 50.47 40.71 -47.66
N GLY A 740 50.55 40.96 -46.35
CA GLY A 740 51.19 40.06 -45.40
C GLY A 740 50.53 38.67 -45.39
N GLN A 741 51.32 37.61 -45.55
CA GLN A 741 50.82 36.23 -45.53
C GLN A 741 50.88 35.70 -44.10
N SER A 742 49.74 35.28 -43.57
CA SER A 742 49.59 34.86 -42.18
C SER A 742 49.36 33.36 -42.12
N ARG A 743 50.19 32.62 -41.37
CA ARG A 743 49.87 31.23 -41.02
C ARG A 743 48.73 31.21 -39.99
N ILE A 744 47.73 30.39 -40.26
CA ILE A 744 46.51 30.27 -39.48
C ILE A 744 46.21 28.80 -39.28
N SER A 745 45.74 28.42 -38.09
CA SER A 745 45.35 27.05 -37.82
C SER A 745 44.20 26.63 -38.72
N GLY A 746 44.24 25.40 -39.23
CA GLY A 746 43.14 24.84 -40.02
C GLY A 746 41.79 24.92 -39.30
N TYR A 747 41.77 24.86 -37.96
CA TYR A 747 40.55 25.06 -37.17
C TYR A 747 39.92 26.44 -37.41
N ALA A 748 40.68 27.52 -37.26
CA ALA A 748 40.18 28.88 -37.42
C ALA A 748 39.91 29.23 -38.88
N LEU A 749 40.74 28.71 -39.79
CA LEU A 749 40.61 28.96 -41.22
C LEU A 749 39.40 28.24 -41.83
N HIS A 750 39.23 26.95 -41.53
CA HIS A 750 38.14 26.15 -42.11
C HIS A 750 36.78 26.39 -41.47
N ALA A 751 36.72 27.07 -40.32
CA ALA A 751 35.49 27.66 -39.82
C ALA A 751 34.91 28.68 -40.82
N ARG A 752 35.73 29.23 -41.74
CA ARG A 752 35.23 30.07 -42.84
C ARG A 752 34.74 29.20 -44.00
N PRO A 753 33.50 29.43 -44.48
CA PRO A 753 32.98 28.73 -45.65
C PRO A 753 33.90 28.88 -46.86
N ALA A 754 34.01 27.82 -47.66
CA ALA A 754 34.74 27.88 -48.93
C ALA A 754 34.00 28.81 -49.89
N GLY A 755 34.69 29.84 -50.38
CA GLY A 755 34.22 30.73 -51.44
C GLY A 755 34.69 30.26 -52.82
N THR A 756 34.26 30.95 -53.87
CA THR A 756 34.75 30.72 -55.23
C THR A 756 36.28 30.89 -55.27
N PRO A 757 37.04 29.89 -55.74
CA PRO A 757 38.50 30.00 -55.86
C PRO A 757 38.92 31.27 -56.62
N LEU A 758 40.13 31.74 -56.35
CA LEU A 758 40.70 32.82 -57.15
C LEU A 758 41.12 32.24 -58.50
N ARG A 759 40.70 32.86 -59.61
CA ARG A 759 41.03 32.34 -60.96
C ARG A 759 42.53 32.21 -61.12
N PRO A 760 43.06 31.00 -61.36
CA PRO A 760 44.48 30.80 -61.58
C PRO A 760 45.02 31.57 -62.78
N TYR A 761 46.25 32.05 -62.68
CA TYR A 761 46.95 32.68 -63.79
C TYR A 761 47.86 31.67 -64.52
N TYR A 762 47.26 30.93 -65.46
CA TYR A 762 47.96 29.99 -66.35
C TYR A 762 48.37 30.65 -67.67
N TYR A 763 49.50 30.23 -68.23
CA TYR A 763 49.94 30.69 -69.56
C TYR A 763 49.09 30.08 -70.66
N SER A 764 48.88 30.82 -71.76
CA SER A 764 48.25 30.27 -72.96
C SER A 764 49.02 29.04 -73.46
N GLY A 765 48.28 28.01 -73.87
CA GLY A 765 48.80 26.69 -74.24
C GLY A 765 48.80 25.68 -73.09
N THR A 766 48.62 26.09 -71.83
CA THR A 766 48.49 25.15 -70.71
C THR A 766 47.25 24.26 -70.87
N VAL A 767 47.41 22.96 -70.65
CA VAL A 767 46.30 22.00 -70.64
C VAL A 767 45.71 21.95 -69.23
N VAL A 768 44.40 22.16 -69.13
CA VAL A 768 43.66 22.05 -67.87
C VAL A 768 42.76 20.83 -67.94
N ARG A 769 42.89 19.92 -66.97
CA ARG A 769 42.07 18.72 -66.83
C ARG A 769 41.11 18.89 -65.65
N SER A 770 39.82 18.71 -65.89
CA SER A 770 38.80 18.59 -64.83
C SER A 770 39.09 17.35 -64.00
N GLN A 771 39.22 17.54 -62.69
CA GLN A 771 39.45 16.46 -61.73
C GLN A 771 38.25 15.50 -61.65
N SER A 772 37.02 15.98 -61.85
CA SER A 772 35.80 15.17 -61.71
C SER A 772 35.47 14.38 -62.97
N SER A 773 35.55 15.03 -64.14
CA SER A 773 35.05 14.50 -65.41
C SER A 773 36.18 14.03 -66.34
N GLY A 774 37.42 14.40 -66.02
CA GLY A 774 38.56 14.18 -66.92
C GLY A 774 38.55 15.05 -68.18
N GLN A 775 37.55 15.93 -68.35
CA GLN A 775 37.43 16.83 -69.50
C GLN A 775 38.67 17.72 -69.65
N LEU A 776 39.18 17.81 -70.88
CA LEU A 776 40.36 18.60 -71.22
C LEU A 776 39.98 19.98 -71.75
N TYR A 777 40.80 20.97 -71.40
CA TYR A 777 40.72 22.34 -71.90
C TYR A 777 42.12 22.85 -72.24
N ILE A 778 42.21 23.78 -73.18
CA ILE A 778 43.43 24.54 -73.48
C ILE A 778 43.21 25.98 -73.02
N VAL A 779 44.19 26.54 -72.31
CA VAL A 779 44.17 27.96 -71.95
C VAL A 779 44.46 28.79 -73.18
N ASP A 780 43.53 29.68 -73.54
CA ASP A 780 43.62 30.61 -74.66
C ASP A 780 43.36 32.03 -74.18
N ASP A 781 44.42 32.78 -73.93
CA ASP A 781 44.38 34.16 -73.43
C ASP A 781 43.56 34.29 -72.13
N HIS A 782 43.87 33.43 -71.16
CA HIS A 782 43.19 33.33 -69.87
C HIS A 782 41.70 32.93 -69.93
N ARG A 783 41.28 32.35 -71.06
CA ARG A 783 39.99 31.67 -71.25
C ARG A 783 40.23 30.19 -71.46
N LEU A 784 39.19 29.36 -71.35
CA LEU A 784 39.29 27.93 -71.61
C LEU A 784 38.59 27.54 -72.91
N LEU A 785 39.34 26.88 -73.80
CA LEU A 785 38.81 26.17 -74.97
C LEU A 785 38.59 24.71 -74.59
N ARG A 786 37.35 24.22 -74.62
CA ARG A 786 37.07 22.79 -74.39
C ARG A 786 37.65 21.96 -75.54
N THR A 787 38.34 20.86 -75.23
CA THR A 787 39.05 20.07 -76.24
C THR A 787 39.02 18.56 -75.96
N ASN A 788 39.69 17.77 -76.81
CA ASN A 788 39.82 16.32 -76.67
C ASN A 788 41.30 15.90 -76.62
N ALA A 789 41.54 14.62 -76.33
CA ALA A 789 42.89 14.08 -76.16
C ALA A 789 43.72 14.17 -77.46
N THR A 790 43.08 14.05 -78.62
CA THR A 790 43.75 14.12 -79.93
C THR A 790 44.33 15.50 -80.18
N VAL A 791 43.53 16.56 -80.02
CA VAL A 791 43.99 17.94 -80.19
C VAL A 791 45.08 18.30 -79.16
N VAL A 792 44.95 17.81 -77.93
CA VAL A 792 45.99 18.02 -76.90
C VAL A 792 47.30 17.32 -77.25
N ALA A 793 47.25 16.13 -77.85
CA ALA A 793 48.44 15.41 -78.30
C ALA A 793 49.16 16.18 -79.42
N GLU A 794 48.41 16.72 -80.38
CA GLU A 794 48.93 17.51 -81.51
C GLU A 794 49.46 18.87 -81.07
N LEU A 795 48.91 19.46 -80.00
CA LEU A 795 49.42 20.71 -79.44
C LEU A 795 50.81 20.57 -78.78
N GLN A 796 51.15 19.38 -78.28
CA GLN A 796 52.39 19.10 -77.54
C GLN A 796 52.64 20.10 -76.39
N SER A 797 51.59 20.40 -75.62
CA SER A 797 51.70 21.39 -74.54
C SER A 797 52.73 20.97 -73.46
N PRO A 798 53.64 21.88 -73.06
CA PRO A 798 54.65 21.59 -72.04
C PRO A 798 54.10 21.60 -70.61
N MET A 799 52.85 22.02 -70.39
CA MET A 799 52.25 22.14 -69.06
C MET A 799 50.84 21.56 -69.04
N SER A 800 50.58 20.65 -68.09
CA SER A 800 49.28 20.07 -67.84
C SER A 800 48.98 20.14 -66.34
N VAL A 801 47.79 20.64 -65.97
CA VAL A 801 47.35 20.76 -64.58
C VAL A 801 45.97 20.15 -64.41
N THR A 802 45.77 19.45 -63.29
CA THR A 802 44.46 18.92 -62.90
C THR A 802 43.87 19.82 -61.82
N VAL A 803 42.64 20.30 -62.03
CA VAL A 803 41.96 21.23 -61.12
C VAL A 803 40.49 20.85 -60.91
N SER A 804 39.88 21.36 -59.85
CA SER A 804 38.45 21.14 -59.59
C SER A 804 37.56 21.90 -60.58
N ASP A 805 36.31 21.45 -60.73
CA ASP A 805 35.34 22.16 -61.58
C ASP A 805 35.04 23.58 -61.09
N ALA A 806 35.11 23.80 -59.77
CA ALA A 806 34.97 25.12 -59.19
C ALA A 806 36.07 26.09 -59.68
N VAL A 807 37.29 25.61 -59.89
CA VAL A 807 38.39 26.38 -60.49
C VAL A 807 38.13 26.60 -61.98
N ILE A 808 37.69 25.58 -62.72
CA ILE A 808 37.37 25.69 -64.15
C ILE A 808 36.28 26.74 -64.39
N ALA A 809 35.24 26.75 -63.57
CA ALA A 809 34.14 27.71 -63.64
C ALA A 809 34.57 29.17 -63.44
N THR A 810 35.76 29.42 -62.87
CA THR A 810 36.29 30.79 -62.74
C THR A 810 36.82 31.36 -64.05
N PHE A 811 37.15 30.51 -65.03
CA PHE A 811 37.63 30.93 -66.34
C PHE A 811 36.47 31.25 -67.28
N PRO A 812 36.55 32.34 -68.07
CA PRO A 812 35.63 32.54 -69.18
C PRO A 812 35.77 31.42 -70.23
N SER A 813 34.65 31.03 -70.83
CA SER A 813 34.66 30.11 -71.97
C SER A 813 35.15 30.82 -73.24
N ALA A 814 36.02 30.15 -74.01
CA ALA A 814 36.42 30.58 -75.35
C ALA A 814 35.77 29.72 -76.47
N GLY A 815 34.87 28.79 -76.11
CA GLY A 815 34.28 27.84 -77.05
C GLY A 815 34.91 26.45 -76.98
N SER A 816 34.83 25.70 -78.07
CA SER A 816 35.40 24.34 -78.17
C SER A 816 36.31 24.23 -79.38
N ILE A 817 37.46 23.58 -79.19
CA ILE A 817 38.37 23.14 -80.26
C ILE A 817 38.30 21.61 -80.35
N THR A 818 37.44 21.14 -81.25
CA THR A 818 37.13 19.71 -81.42
C THR A 818 37.98 19.03 -82.47
N THR A 819 38.66 19.80 -83.32
CA THR A 819 39.59 19.34 -84.35
C THR A 819 40.90 20.12 -84.27
N THR A 820 41.94 19.66 -84.94
CA THR A 820 43.22 20.38 -85.04
C THR A 820 43.19 21.54 -86.04
N LEU A 821 42.04 21.83 -86.65
CA LEU A 821 41.86 22.94 -87.59
C LEU A 821 41.62 24.24 -86.82
N VAL A 822 42.49 25.22 -87.01
CA VAL A 822 42.43 26.51 -86.31
C VAL A 822 42.52 27.70 -87.26
N GLU A 823 41.97 28.83 -86.86
CA GLU A 823 42.00 30.07 -87.63
C GLU A 823 42.55 31.23 -86.79
N ARG A 824 43.31 32.12 -87.44
CA ARG A 824 43.74 33.40 -86.88
C ARG A 824 43.77 34.45 -87.99
N ASP A 825 43.09 35.57 -87.76
CA ASP A 825 43.05 36.73 -88.67
C ASP A 825 42.69 36.35 -90.12
N GLY A 826 41.73 35.42 -90.28
CA GLY A 826 41.27 34.91 -91.59
C GLY A 826 42.22 33.91 -92.27
N VAL A 827 43.35 33.58 -91.64
CA VAL A 827 44.28 32.54 -92.10
C VAL A 827 44.02 31.23 -91.36
N ARG A 828 43.91 30.15 -92.13
CA ARG A 828 43.54 28.82 -91.64
C ARG A 828 44.76 27.90 -91.58
N TYR A 829 44.82 27.10 -90.53
CA TYR A 829 45.94 26.21 -90.22
C TYR A 829 45.42 24.84 -89.79
N ALA A 830 46.26 23.81 -90.00
CA ALA A 830 46.16 22.53 -89.30
C ALA A 830 47.25 22.47 -88.24
N LEU A 831 46.91 22.06 -87.02
CA LEU A 831 47.86 21.78 -85.96
C LEU A 831 48.35 20.34 -86.11
N ILE A 832 49.63 20.19 -86.46
CA ILE A 832 50.26 18.90 -86.74
C ILE A 832 51.63 18.88 -86.06
N ASP A 833 51.87 17.87 -85.21
CA ASP A 833 53.13 17.63 -84.50
C ASP A 833 53.69 18.90 -83.80
N GLY A 834 52.81 19.62 -83.10
CA GLY A 834 53.17 20.84 -82.35
C GLY A 834 53.39 22.09 -83.21
N ARG A 835 53.02 22.06 -84.51
CA ARG A 835 53.21 23.18 -85.45
C ARG A 835 51.92 23.55 -86.18
N LEU A 836 51.74 24.82 -86.47
CA LEU A 836 50.66 25.31 -87.32
C LEU A 836 51.08 25.27 -88.78
N VAL A 837 50.47 24.39 -89.56
CA VAL A 837 50.70 24.25 -91.00
C VAL A 837 49.65 25.06 -91.77
N ARG A 838 50.07 26.00 -92.61
CA ARG A 838 49.17 26.98 -93.25
C ARG A 838 48.47 26.41 -94.48
N PHE A 839 47.15 26.57 -94.58
CA PHE A 839 46.42 26.24 -95.80
C PHE A 839 46.52 27.36 -96.86
N PRO A 840 46.69 27.01 -98.15
CA PRO A 840 46.30 27.88 -99.25
C PRO A 840 44.80 28.21 -99.18
N TRP A 841 44.40 29.44 -99.51
CA TRP A 841 43.02 29.93 -99.28
C TRP A 841 41.93 29.05 -99.94
N GLN A 842 42.18 28.55 -101.15
CA GLN A 842 41.25 27.68 -101.88
C GLN A 842 41.17 26.26 -101.28
N ASP A 843 42.23 25.79 -100.63
CA ASP A 843 42.32 24.40 -100.16
C ASP A 843 41.67 24.23 -98.79
N ALA A 844 41.71 25.25 -97.93
CA ALA A 844 41.02 25.22 -96.64
C ALA A 844 39.50 24.99 -96.77
N GLN A 845 38.88 25.45 -97.87
CA GLN A 845 37.46 25.24 -98.12
C GLN A 845 37.08 23.76 -98.25
N GLN A 846 38.01 22.92 -98.71
CA GLN A 846 37.81 21.48 -98.85
C GLN A 846 37.60 20.79 -97.50
N PHE A 847 38.02 21.41 -96.40
CA PHE A 847 37.89 20.87 -95.05
C PHE A 847 36.69 21.44 -94.28
N GLY A 848 35.88 22.28 -94.92
CA GLY A 848 34.72 22.94 -94.32
C GLY A 848 35.10 24.08 -93.37
N THR A 849 34.82 25.32 -93.76
CA THR A 849 35.25 26.52 -93.03
C THR A 849 34.72 26.61 -91.59
N GLN A 850 33.56 26.01 -91.32
CA GLN A 850 32.94 25.92 -90.00
C GLN A 850 33.73 25.05 -89.00
N HIS A 851 34.69 24.24 -89.46
CA HIS A 851 35.46 23.34 -88.61
C HIS A 851 36.76 23.97 -88.07
N PHE A 852 37.07 25.20 -88.48
CA PHE A 852 38.25 25.92 -88.00
C PHE A 852 37.90 26.73 -86.75
N THR A 853 38.61 26.46 -85.65
CA THR A 853 38.40 27.18 -84.38
C THR A 853 39.30 28.40 -84.30
N SER A 854 38.74 29.59 -84.04
CA SER A 854 39.54 30.80 -83.81
C SER A 854 40.36 30.69 -82.53
N ILE A 855 41.67 30.92 -82.62
CA ILE A 855 42.57 30.97 -81.45
C ILE A 855 43.08 32.40 -81.22
N SER A 856 43.40 32.75 -79.97
CA SER A 856 43.93 34.08 -79.65
C SER A 856 45.32 34.31 -80.25
N ALA A 857 45.71 35.59 -80.37
CA ALA A 857 47.08 35.95 -80.72
C ALA A 857 48.10 35.38 -79.72
N THR A 858 47.74 35.34 -78.43
CA THR A 858 48.60 34.83 -77.37
C THR A 858 48.85 33.33 -77.54
N LEU A 859 47.82 32.51 -77.78
CA LEU A 859 47.99 31.07 -78.04
C LEU A 859 48.72 30.82 -79.37
N PHE A 860 48.33 31.54 -80.42
CA PHE A 860 49.00 31.44 -81.73
C PHE A 860 50.51 31.70 -81.62
N SER A 861 50.93 32.73 -80.87
CA SER A 861 52.35 33.05 -80.68
C SER A 861 53.16 31.96 -79.95
N LYS A 862 52.49 31.01 -79.28
CA LYS A 862 53.14 29.89 -78.58
C LYS A 862 53.35 28.67 -79.46
N ILE A 863 52.73 28.62 -80.64
CA ILE A 863 52.81 27.48 -81.55
C ILE A 863 53.61 27.91 -82.79
N PRO A 864 54.75 27.25 -83.10
CA PRO A 864 55.52 27.56 -84.30
C PRO A 864 54.71 27.36 -85.58
N VAL A 865 54.82 28.28 -86.54
CA VAL A 865 54.20 28.16 -87.87
C VAL A 865 55.18 27.46 -88.83
N SER A 866 54.69 26.52 -89.63
CA SER A 866 55.53 25.67 -90.48
C SER A 866 54.90 25.43 -91.86
N GLY A 867 55.60 25.83 -92.93
CA GLY A 867 55.29 25.43 -94.31
C GLY A 867 53.86 25.66 -94.79
N TRP A 868 53.53 25.03 -95.92
CA TRP A 868 52.20 25.06 -96.53
C TRP A 868 51.60 23.64 -96.54
N MET A 869 50.32 23.56 -96.19
CA MET A 869 49.52 22.34 -96.28
C MET A 869 49.30 22.00 -97.75
N SER A 870 49.30 20.71 -98.09
CA SER A 870 48.93 20.25 -99.42
C SER A 870 47.58 19.53 -99.39
N ARG A 871 47.01 19.24 -100.56
CA ARG A 871 45.83 18.38 -100.71
C ARG A 871 46.13 16.88 -100.49
N TRP A 872 47.40 16.53 -100.34
CA TRP A 872 47.86 15.17 -100.06
C TRP A 872 48.01 15.01 -98.55
N ILE A 873 47.16 14.17 -97.97
CA ILE A 873 47.17 13.90 -96.53
C ILE A 873 47.44 12.42 -96.28
N GLU A 874 48.11 12.12 -95.17
CA GLU A 874 48.31 10.76 -94.71
C GLU A 874 47.45 10.52 -93.47
N ASP A 875 46.80 9.36 -93.39
CA ASP A 875 46.06 8.99 -92.19
C ASP A 875 46.95 8.35 -91.11
N PRO A 876 46.46 8.19 -89.86
CA PRO A 876 47.24 7.54 -88.82
C PRO A 876 47.74 6.13 -89.15
N GLN A 877 47.15 5.44 -90.13
CA GLN A 877 47.56 4.10 -90.59
C GLN A 877 48.60 4.14 -91.73
N GLY A 878 49.06 5.33 -92.14
CA GLY A 878 50.05 5.48 -93.21
C GLY A 878 49.46 5.41 -94.62
N ARG A 879 48.13 5.50 -94.78
CA ARG A 879 47.51 5.56 -96.11
C ARG A 879 47.47 6.99 -96.60
N VAL A 880 47.86 7.19 -97.85
CA VAL A 880 47.86 8.50 -98.50
C VAL A 880 46.51 8.73 -99.19
N TRP A 881 45.98 9.94 -99.03
CA TRP A 881 44.71 10.39 -99.57
C TRP A 881 44.88 11.72 -100.31
N TYR A 882 44.14 11.91 -101.40
CA TYR A 882 44.02 13.19 -102.06
C TYR A 882 42.65 13.83 -101.77
N VAL A 883 42.67 15.06 -101.26
CA VAL A 883 41.46 15.79 -100.85
C VAL A 883 40.95 16.65 -102.00
N THR A 884 39.71 16.41 -102.42
CA THR A 884 39.04 17.20 -103.45
C THR A 884 37.52 17.13 -103.29
N ASN A 885 36.84 18.23 -103.63
CA ASN A 885 35.40 18.45 -103.46
C ASN A 885 34.84 18.02 -102.09
N GLY A 886 35.56 18.30 -101.00
CA GLY A 886 35.13 17.95 -99.63
C GLY A 886 35.22 16.47 -99.30
N THR A 887 35.87 15.66 -100.13
CA THR A 887 36.03 14.21 -99.96
C THR A 887 37.50 13.82 -99.98
N ARG A 888 37.85 12.70 -99.33
CA ARG A 888 39.17 12.08 -99.44
C ARG A 888 39.10 10.88 -100.39
N ASN A 889 40.01 10.84 -101.35
CA ASN A 889 40.10 9.76 -102.34
C ASN A 889 41.37 8.96 -102.03
N LEU A 890 41.23 7.64 -101.90
CA LEU A 890 42.37 6.78 -101.57
C LEU A 890 43.34 6.77 -102.75
N VAL A 891 44.63 6.96 -102.47
CA VAL A 891 45.68 6.87 -103.49
C VAL A 891 46.10 5.39 -103.59
N ASP A 892 45.43 4.61 -104.44
CA ASP A 892 45.61 3.15 -104.52
C ASP A 892 46.18 2.65 -105.86
N THR A 893 45.97 3.39 -106.95
CA THR A 893 46.51 3.02 -108.26
C THR A 893 47.99 3.41 -108.40
N ALA A 894 48.70 2.74 -109.30
CA ALA A 894 50.09 3.08 -109.61
C ALA A 894 50.25 4.52 -110.16
N ALA A 895 49.26 5.00 -110.93
CA ALA A 895 49.25 6.36 -111.47
C ALA A 895 49.04 7.42 -110.38
N GLU A 896 48.14 7.18 -109.43
CA GLU A 896 47.92 8.09 -108.30
C GLU A 896 49.11 8.10 -107.34
N ARG A 897 49.73 6.95 -107.08
CA ARG A 897 50.97 6.89 -106.28
C ARG A 897 52.13 7.64 -106.93
N ALA A 898 52.24 7.60 -108.26
CA ALA A 898 53.22 8.40 -109.00
C ALA A 898 52.91 9.91 -108.93
N ALA A 899 51.63 10.31 -108.91
CA ALA A 899 51.22 11.70 -108.73
C ALA A 899 51.45 12.22 -107.29
N ALA A 900 51.36 11.32 -106.30
CA ALA A 900 51.71 11.62 -104.90
C ALA A 900 53.23 11.73 -104.69
N ALA A 901 54.04 11.03 -105.49
CA ALA A 901 55.49 11.02 -105.38
C ALA A 901 56.08 12.41 -105.66
N GLY A 902 56.74 13.00 -104.65
CA GLY A 902 57.31 14.35 -104.71
C GLY A 902 56.40 15.47 -104.15
N GLN A 903 55.19 15.13 -103.69
CA GLN A 903 54.31 16.07 -103.00
C GLN A 903 54.60 16.11 -101.50
N HIS A 904 54.34 17.24 -100.85
CA HIS A 904 54.42 17.34 -99.39
C HIS A 904 53.19 16.70 -98.75
N ILE A 905 53.32 15.48 -98.23
CA ILE A 905 52.23 14.76 -97.58
C ILE A 905 52.28 15.06 -96.07
N HIS A 906 51.17 15.58 -95.53
CA HIS A 906 51.06 15.85 -94.10
C HIS A 906 50.20 14.78 -93.44
N ARG A 907 50.71 14.17 -92.39
CA ARG A 907 49.92 13.25 -91.56
C ARG A 907 48.92 14.06 -90.75
N VAL A 908 47.64 13.77 -90.93
CA VAL A 908 46.56 14.44 -90.20
C VAL A 908 45.93 13.51 -89.19
N ASP A 909 45.44 14.06 -88.09
CA ASP A 909 44.84 13.28 -87.03
C ASP A 909 43.41 12.79 -87.40
N ALA A 910 42.89 11.87 -86.59
CA ALA A 910 41.58 11.26 -86.82
C ALA A 910 40.42 12.27 -86.83
N THR A 911 40.52 13.38 -86.09
CA THR A 911 39.45 14.40 -86.05
C THR A 911 39.32 15.13 -87.38
N VAL A 912 40.42 15.37 -88.09
CA VAL A 912 40.41 15.97 -89.43
C VAL A 912 39.93 14.97 -90.47
N LEU A 913 40.38 13.71 -90.39
CA LEU A 913 39.97 12.66 -91.33
C LEU A 913 38.49 12.35 -91.31
N GLN A 914 37.85 12.44 -90.14
CA GLN A 914 36.42 12.21 -89.99
C GLN A 914 35.56 13.29 -90.67
N LEU A 915 36.11 14.49 -90.87
CA LEU A 915 35.42 15.55 -91.62
C LEU A 915 35.34 15.25 -93.13
N LEU A 916 36.23 14.38 -93.63
CA LEU A 916 36.37 14.07 -95.05
C LEU A 916 35.80 12.68 -95.33
N PRO A 917 34.56 12.56 -95.84
CA PRO A 917 34.03 11.28 -96.26
C PRO A 917 34.89 10.68 -97.38
N VAL A 918 34.99 9.35 -97.38
CA VAL A 918 35.65 8.60 -98.45
C VAL A 918 34.74 8.63 -99.67
N ARG A 919 35.29 9.01 -100.81
CA ARG A 919 34.59 9.02 -102.09
C ARG A 919 34.82 7.73 -102.87
#